data_AF-A0A812ZWF3-F1
#
_entry.id   AF-A0A812ZWF3-F1
#
_cell.length_a   1.000
_cell.length_b   1.000
_cell.length_c   1.000
_cell.angle_alpha   90.00
_cell.angle_beta   90.00
_cell.angle_gamma   90.00
#
_symmetry.space_group_name_H-M   'P 1'
#
loop_
_entity.id
_entity.type
_entity.pdbx_description
1 polymer ?
#
loop_
_entity_poly.entity_id
_entity_poly.type
_entity_poly.pdbx_seq_one_letter_code
_entity_poly.pdbx_strand_id
1 'polypeptide(L)'
;MKKYVTKEKEKSLTVDAGWYTEQEMKDKLGYDAKTIKKIVDYTAKNLSVLQRKWKYDETIIQHWVETSWSGQLVHKDNEKSVHEEEQEAKDTPNPSLSFENGGNQTNPGSAAAGANEGDDPRAALERAWSEMLSKTNKLRDNVNLLQNCDMSDVQKRHADSMLKHADAMEQHYDKMSMLKATANIRLSEKLKDEIMIALDAASVLTLASINGSIWEDGPGSCEAARQRSLGPPNSGDLLKFASSNMADHGQQAVPAVHWKYHKYFDAEIRALPRLCELWHQLLANKQIFKIALPDTSLPKSPGAVFRAAEQMMDVVLTGTSVAAYKIGFTHATGKTVSAFARASCSRERGQDAVLDSLAKTSENRLEDKSHEVFKHYGLALDIPISYVDVGDAKKNMPWIKPTDLFQHLADLGKLDLLYAEQDTSVLTQLPRPISGVQWFWARFAVLEPGNTINDCFDSGLCVPERTIPLLLHGDEARSKKHLPMMVANTHAMIGYGCKAYKNWFAEAPLSKKQAGGVNLEGAVQKTRFLHFVMQKKDYGEDAQHLDKMFDALAIDLAKLQTEGIKVNGERWHLVVIAAVGDWQFFAKVGHLNRCYTHVSKRSGQKTLNGICHLCLAGTHGCPTWEDFVDSPTWRPTCGTLEPWEQTPSLIRRLHVNVANRVSFFQPDFWHCLHLGAGKNLVASAVAEWLRVVPGANIGERFCFIDDAAQAWLRSRNDKLYCKCISAVTMGIDSLQKVPNAGWQKASDTTLLLEFLEHFCSVNAGLANADPILRWTWVAASNINLAVRMLYRGGLWLDQSTAHTVARCGLNFLKSYGHLVAMTLAADRDRFPVTPKLHILHHLFLHLQENASRCSWTLSFLGYSVQQDETFVGIQGRASRRVGPQHAALRVLQRYLADAAEHLTPEFRLAAKKFEGAEGPEQTRSLKRPRTHHW
;
A
#
# COMPACT_ATOMS: atom_id res chain seq x y z
N MET A 1 -0.09 -4.73 -60.67
CA MET A 1 -1.02 -3.69 -60.20
C MET A 1 -2.44 -4.28 -60.17
N LYS A 2 -2.98 -4.59 -58.98
CA LYS A 2 -4.43 -4.70 -58.68
C LYS A 2 -4.55 -4.49 -57.17
N LYS A 3 -5.26 -3.44 -56.73
CA LYS A 3 -5.42 -3.13 -55.30
C LYS A 3 -6.40 -4.12 -54.69
N TYR A 4 -5.97 -4.84 -53.65
CA TYR A 4 -6.89 -5.43 -52.69
C TYR A 4 -7.02 -4.46 -51.52
N VAL A 5 -8.24 -3.92 -51.33
CA VAL A 5 -8.56 -3.00 -50.23
C VAL A 5 -9.34 -3.80 -49.18
N THR A 6 -8.64 -4.28 -48.16
CA THR A 6 -9.27 -4.82 -46.95
C THR A 6 -9.68 -3.66 -46.05
N LYS A 7 -10.99 -3.35 -46.01
CA LYS A 7 -11.57 -2.49 -44.98
C LYS A 7 -11.81 -3.33 -43.72
N GLU A 8 -10.96 -3.21 -42.72
CA GLU A 8 -11.30 -3.68 -41.37
C GLU A 8 -12.27 -2.66 -40.74
N LYS A 9 -13.47 -3.13 -40.36
CA LYS A 9 -14.38 -2.40 -39.47
C LYS A 9 -14.20 -2.94 -38.06
N GLU A 10 -13.88 -2.06 -37.13
CA GLU A 10 -13.91 -2.31 -35.70
C GLU A 10 -15.34 -2.68 -35.26
N LYS A 11 -15.50 -3.71 -34.41
CA LYS A 11 -16.81 -4.14 -33.88
C LYS A 11 -16.84 -3.92 -32.37
N SER A 12 -17.72 -3.03 -31.92
CA SER A 12 -18.06 -2.87 -30.50
C SER A 12 -19.11 -3.88 -30.07
N LEU A 13 -18.99 -4.44 -28.86
CA LEU A 13 -20.11 -5.12 -28.19
C LEU A 13 -21.02 -4.05 -27.57
N THR A 14 -22.31 -4.10 -27.90
CA THR A 14 -23.38 -3.32 -27.24
C THR A 14 -24.40 -4.28 -26.65
N VAL A 15 -24.56 -4.22 -25.34
CA VAL A 15 -25.62 -4.92 -24.59
C VAL A 15 -26.66 -3.88 -24.23
N ASP A 16 -27.86 -3.99 -24.79
CA ASP A 16 -28.99 -3.17 -24.37
C ASP A 16 -29.63 -3.79 -23.13
N ALA A 17 -29.58 -3.06 -22.02
CA ALA A 17 -30.12 -3.47 -20.74
C ALA A 17 -30.64 -2.26 -19.95
N GLY A 18 -31.72 -2.45 -19.20
CA GLY A 18 -32.43 -1.37 -18.54
C GLY A 18 -33.26 -1.80 -17.34
N TRP A 19 -33.87 -0.81 -16.68
CA TRP A 19 -34.73 -1.01 -15.52
C TRP A 19 -36.20 -0.84 -15.91
N TYR A 20 -36.99 -1.89 -15.76
CA TYR A 20 -38.39 -1.95 -16.19
C TYR A 20 -39.29 -2.45 -15.05
N THR A 21 -40.49 -1.89 -14.89
CA THR A 21 -41.55 -2.52 -14.10
C THR A 21 -42.13 -3.73 -14.85
N GLU A 22 -42.89 -4.61 -14.18
CA GLU A 22 -43.60 -5.72 -14.84
C GLU A 22 -44.51 -5.23 -15.98
N GLN A 23 -45.22 -4.12 -15.77
CA GLN A 23 -46.07 -3.50 -16.78
C GLN A 23 -45.24 -2.94 -17.95
N GLU A 24 -44.08 -2.33 -17.68
CA GLU A 24 -43.17 -1.87 -18.76
C GLU A 24 -42.54 -3.03 -19.54
N MET A 25 -42.27 -4.19 -18.92
CA MET A 25 -41.81 -5.37 -19.66
C MET A 25 -42.89 -5.88 -20.62
N LYS A 26 -44.16 -5.83 -20.20
CA LYS A 26 -45.29 -6.19 -21.06
C LYS A 26 -45.48 -5.19 -22.20
N ASP A 27 -45.54 -3.91 -21.88
CA ASP A 27 -45.96 -2.87 -22.83
C ASP A 27 -44.83 -2.36 -23.74
N LYS A 28 -43.58 -2.32 -23.26
CA LYS A 28 -42.42 -1.80 -24.01
C LYS A 28 -41.52 -2.89 -24.59
N LEU A 29 -41.46 -4.07 -23.96
CA LEU A 29 -40.65 -5.20 -24.43
C LEU A 29 -41.48 -6.33 -25.06
N GLY A 30 -42.82 -6.28 -24.94
CA GLY A 30 -43.72 -7.29 -25.50
C GLY A 30 -43.62 -8.67 -24.82
N TYR A 31 -43.08 -8.75 -23.60
CA TYR A 31 -42.83 -10.02 -22.94
C TYR A 31 -44.13 -10.65 -22.41
N ASP A 32 -44.23 -11.98 -22.56
CA ASP A 32 -45.37 -12.72 -22.03
C ASP A 32 -45.34 -12.83 -20.50
N ALA A 33 -46.50 -13.08 -19.88
CA ALA A 33 -46.62 -13.16 -18.43
C ALA A 33 -45.73 -14.26 -17.80
N LYS A 34 -45.39 -15.30 -18.56
CA LYS A 34 -44.53 -16.41 -18.11
C LYS A 34 -43.06 -16.00 -18.05
N THR A 35 -42.62 -15.15 -18.98
CA THR A 35 -41.27 -14.59 -19.06
C THR A 35 -41.08 -13.49 -18.03
N ILE A 36 -42.06 -12.59 -17.89
CA ILE A 36 -42.07 -11.57 -16.82
C ILE A 36 -41.97 -12.24 -15.46
N LYS A 37 -42.81 -13.27 -15.17
CA LYS A 37 -42.73 -14.00 -13.90
C LYS A 37 -41.35 -14.61 -13.65
N LYS A 38 -40.70 -15.22 -14.65
CA LYS A 38 -39.34 -15.75 -14.50
C LYS A 38 -38.31 -14.67 -14.16
N ILE A 39 -38.40 -13.49 -14.77
CA ILE A 39 -37.52 -12.35 -14.49
C ILE A 39 -37.76 -11.84 -13.07
N VAL A 40 -39.02 -11.69 -12.65
CA VAL A 40 -39.39 -11.30 -11.28
C VAL A 40 -38.85 -12.32 -10.26
N ASP A 41 -39.12 -13.61 -10.45
CA ASP A 41 -38.67 -14.71 -9.59
C ASP A 41 -37.12 -14.80 -9.50
N TYR A 42 -36.41 -14.52 -10.59
CA TYR A 42 -34.94 -14.53 -10.65
C TYR A 42 -34.33 -13.31 -9.95
N THR A 43 -34.88 -12.12 -10.20
CA THR A 43 -34.41 -10.87 -9.59
C THR A 43 -34.78 -10.78 -8.11
N ALA A 44 -35.90 -11.38 -7.68
CA ALA A 44 -36.30 -11.48 -6.28
C ALA A 44 -35.36 -12.36 -5.43
N LYS A 45 -34.60 -13.28 -6.07
CA LYS A 45 -33.53 -14.03 -5.42
C LYS A 45 -32.22 -13.22 -5.28
N ASN A 46 -32.13 -12.06 -5.93
CA ASN A 46 -30.94 -11.22 -6.04
C ASN A 46 -31.26 -9.73 -5.79
N LEU A 47 -32.08 -9.49 -4.76
CA LEU A 47 -32.73 -8.21 -4.42
C LEU A 47 -31.79 -6.98 -4.43
N SER A 48 -30.56 -7.12 -3.96
CA SER A 48 -29.62 -5.99 -3.78
C SER A 48 -28.95 -5.51 -5.08
N VAL A 49 -29.07 -6.25 -6.18
CA VAL A 49 -28.37 -5.97 -7.43
C VAL A 49 -29.32 -5.86 -8.63
N LEU A 50 -30.39 -6.65 -8.67
CA LEU A 50 -31.27 -6.78 -9.85
C LEU A 50 -32.71 -6.29 -9.64
N GLN A 51 -33.04 -5.79 -8.45
CA GLN A 51 -34.27 -5.03 -8.19
C GLN A 51 -33.93 -3.67 -7.59
N ARG A 52 -34.78 -2.67 -7.85
CA ARG A 52 -34.73 -1.37 -7.17
C ARG A 52 -36.13 -0.77 -7.05
N LYS A 53 -36.33 0.07 -6.04
CA LYS A 53 -37.46 0.99 -6.00
C LYS A 53 -37.26 2.12 -7.01
N TRP A 54 -38.34 2.63 -7.60
CA TRP A 54 -38.27 3.81 -8.47
C TRP A 54 -37.95 5.06 -7.65
N LYS A 55 -37.23 6.01 -8.25
CA LYS A 55 -36.60 7.13 -7.52
C LYS A 55 -37.62 8.11 -6.89
N TYR A 56 -38.83 8.17 -7.42
CA TYR A 56 -39.85 9.16 -7.03
C TYR A 56 -41.15 8.53 -6.51
N ASP A 57 -41.23 7.20 -6.50
CA ASP A 57 -42.32 6.43 -5.86
C ASP A 57 -41.72 5.11 -5.37
N GLU A 58 -41.69 4.95 -4.05
CA GLU A 58 -41.11 3.77 -3.40
C GLU A 58 -42.00 2.52 -3.48
N THR A 59 -43.24 2.64 -3.95
CA THR A 59 -44.15 1.51 -4.18
C THR A 59 -43.90 0.81 -5.51
N ILE A 60 -43.23 1.50 -6.46
CA ILE A 60 -42.93 0.97 -7.79
C ILE A 60 -41.60 0.24 -7.77
N ILE A 61 -41.62 -1.08 -8.01
CA ILE A 61 -40.43 -1.91 -8.17
C ILE A 61 -40.04 -1.99 -9.65
N GLN A 62 -38.76 -1.79 -9.95
CA GLN A 62 -38.16 -2.03 -11.25
C GLN A 62 -37.14 -3.15 -11.17
N HIS A 63 -37.12 -4.00 -12.19
CA HIS A 63 -36.22 -5.14 -12.36
C HIS A 63 -35.22 -4.82 -13.46
N TRP A 64 -33.99 -5.32 -13.33
CA TRP A 64 -33.00 -5.23 -14.39
C TRP A 64 -33.30 -6.28 -15.47
N VAL A 65 -33.41 -5.84 -16.72
CA VAL A 65 -33.73 -6.69 -17.87
C VAL A 65 -32.73 -6.41 -19.00
N GLU A 66 -32.11 -7.47 -19.51
CA GLU A 66 -31.29 -7.46 -20.72
C GLU A 66 -32.19 -7.76 -21.92
N THR A 67 -32.26 -6.85 -22.89
CA THR A 67 -33.33 -6.86 -23.90
C THR A 67 -32.89 -7.38 -25.26
N SER A 68 -31.58 -7.36 -25.56
CA SER A 68 -31.02 -8.08 -26.72
C SER A 68 -29.54 -8.46 -26.54
N TRP A 69 -29.17 -9.58 -27.18
CA TRP A 69 -27.79 -9.93 -27.50
C TRP A 69 -27.63 -9.88 -29.03
N SER A 70 -26.95 -8.86 -29.56
CA SER A 70 -26.66 -8.78 -30.99
C SER A 70 -25.21 -9.21 -31.28
N GLY A 71 -25.07 -10.41 -31.84
CA GLY A 71 -23.78 -10.97 -32.22
C GLY A 71 -23.92 -11.93 -33.41
N GLN A 72 -23.44 -11.51 -34.59
CA GLN A 72 -23.28 -12.43 -35.72
C GLN A 72 -22.10 -13.37 -35.44
N LEU A 73 -22.42 -14.63 -35.15
CA LEU A 73 -21.49 -15.74 -35.26
C LEU A 73 -21.11 -15.93 -36.74
N VAL A 74 -19.89 -15.54 -37.09
CA VAL A 74 -19.29 -15.93 -38.37
C VAL A 74 -18.46 -17.17 -38.08
N HIS A 75 -19.00 -18.33 -38.46
CA HIS A 75 -18.21 -19.56 -38.55
C HIS A 75 -17.03 -19.32 -39.49
N LYS A 76 -15.84 -19.76 -39.08
CA LYS A 76 -14.59 -19.53 -39.82
C LYS A 76 -14.07 -20.84 -40.39
N ASP A 77 -14.93 -21.50 -41.15
CA ASP A 77 -14.61 -22.75 -41.82
C ASP A 77 -13.79 -22.44 -43.07
N ASN A 78 -12.55 -22.95 -43.10
CA ASN A 78 -11.62 -22.79 -44.22
C ASN A 78 -11.95 -23.82 -45.29
N GLU A 79 -13.01 -23.59 -46.07
CA GLU A 79 -13.28 -24.38 -47.27
C GLU A 79 -13.12 -23.53 -48.54
N LYS A 80 -12.33 -24.07 -49.48
CA LYS A 80 -12.36 -23.65 -50.89
C LYS A 80 -13.38 -24.53 -51.59
N SER A 81 -14.46 -23.95 -52.09
CA SER A 81 -15.37 -24.66 -52.98
C SER A 81 -15.87 -23.75 -54.11
N VAL A 82 -16.12 -24.40 -55.25
CA VAL A 82 -16.64 -23.81 -56.49
C VAL A 82 -18.17 -23.94 -56.48
N HIS A 83 -18.87 -23.03 -57.16
CA HIS A 83 -20.33 -23.08 -57.29
C HIS A 83 -20.82 -24.29 -58.10
N GLU A 84 -21.92 -24.90 -57.67
CA GLU A 84 -22.99 -25.46 -58.51
C GLU A 84 -24.31 -25.56 -57.70
N GLU A 85 -25.43 -25.85 -58.37
CA GLU A 85 -26.80 -25.46 -57.94
C GLU A 85 -27.70 -26.60 -57.41
N GLU A 86 -28.79 -26.17 -56.74
CA GLU A 86 -30.18 -26.70 -56.82
C GLU A 86 -30.78 -27.82 -55.90
N GLN A 87 -32.08 -27.57 -55.59
CA GLN A 87 -33.24 -28.44 -55.32
C GLN A 87 -33.56 -29.11 -53.94
N GLU A 88 -34.63 -28.54 -53.34
CA GLU A 88 -35.91 -29.15 -52.87
C GLU A 88 -36.05 -30.32 -51.84
N ALA A 89 -36.71 -29.97 -50.71
CA ALA A 89 -38.01 -30.49 -50.22
C ALA A 89 -38.17 -31.72 -49.27
N LYS A 90 -38.99 -31.45 -48.22
CA LYS A 90 -40.11 -32.23 -47.63
C LYS A 90 -40.01 -33.12 -46.37
N ASP A 91 -40.96 -32.80 -45.48
CA ASP A 91 -41.83 -33.66 -44.64
C ASP A 91 -41.36 -34.31 -43.31
N THR A 92 -42.39 -34.57 -42.49
CA THR A 92 -42.45 -34.91 -41.05
C THR A 92 -42.76 -36.42 -40.88
N PRO A 93 -43.10 -37.02 -39.70
CA PRO A 93 -43.21 -36.51 -38.33
C PRO A 93 -42.57 -37.39 -37.22
N ASN A 94 -42.73 -36.95 -35.97
CA ASN A 94 -42.47 -37.68 -34.73
C ASN A 94 -43.45 -38.87 -34.55
N PRO A 95 -43.03 -39.99 -33.92
CA PRO A 95 -43.86 -40.52 -32.84
C PRO A 95 -43.08 -41.02 -31.61
N SER A 96 -43.71 -40.82 -30.46
CA SER A 96 -43.38 -41.40 -29.16
C SER A 96 -43.53 -42.92 -29.11
N LEU A 97 -42.77 -43.59 -28.22
CA LEU A 97 -43.32 -44.63 -27.35
C LEU A 97 -42.45 -44.86 -26.09
N SER A 98 -43.12 -45.28 -25.03
CA SER A 98 -42.65 -45.47 -23.64
C SER A 98 -42.24 -46.91 -23.33
N PHE A 99 -41.53 -47.13 -22.22
CA PHE A 99 -41.68 -48.19 -21.18
C PHE A 99 -40.42 -48.07 -20.28
N GLU A 100 -40.46 -47.50 -19.07
CA GLU A 100 -41.03 -47.99 -17.79
C GLU A 100 -40.08 -48.83 -16.91
N ASN A 101 -39.96 -48.36 -15.66
CA ASN A 101 -39.96 -49.11 -14.39
C ASN A 101 -38.74 -49.94 -13.90
N GLY A 102 -38.56 -49.87 -12.56
CA GLY A 102 -37.54 -50.58 -11.78
C GLY A 102 -36.29 -49.73 -11.49
N GLY A 103 -36.16 -48.97 -10.40
CA GLY A 103 -37.00 -48.86 -9.20
C GLY A 103 -36.23 -49.29 -7.96
N ASN A 104 -36.05 -48.39 -6.98
CA ASN A 104 -36.01 -48.82 -5.58
C ASN A 104 -36.61 -47.77 -4.66
N GLN A 105 -37.36 -48.25 -3.67
CA GLN A 105 -38.11 -47.45 -2.71
C GLN A 105 -37.21 -47.09 -1.52
N THR A 106 -37.38 -45.90 -0.94
CA THR A 106 -38.14 -45.74 0.32
C THR A 106 -38.25 -44.26 0.68
N ASN A 107 -39.46 -43.74 0.51
CA ASN A 107 -40.07 -42.68 1.32
C ASN A 107 -41.27 -43.35 2.04
N PRO A 108 -42.00 -42.70 2.95
CA PRO A 108 -41.64 -41.60 3.85
C PRO A 108 -42.07 -41.87 5.32
N GLY A 109 -41.77 -40.95 6.23
CA GLY A 109 -42.24 -40.99 7.62
C GLY A 109 -42.45 -39.60 8.21
N SER A 110 -43.56 -38.95 7.86
CA SER A 110 -43.97 -37.65 8.40
C SER A 110 -44.10 -37.67 9.93
N ALA A 111 -43.74 -36.60 10.64
CA ALA A 111 -44.70 -35.50 10.81
C ALA A 111 -44.06 -34.11 10.78
N ALA A 112 -44.77 -33.19 10.12
CA ALA A 112 -44.50 -31.76 10.22
C ALA A 112 -45.09 -31.17 11.50
N ALA A 113 -44.43 -30.15 12.05
CA ALA A 113 -45.08 -29.11 12.83
C ALA A 113 -44.83 -27.79 12.07
N GLY A 114 -45.90 -27.16 11.58
CA GLY A 114 -45.81 -25.97 10.76
C GLY A 114 -45.40 -24.73 11.56
N ALA A 115 -44.67 -23.81 10.93
CA ALA A 115 -44.59 -22.44 11.40
C ALA A 115 -45.89 -21.73 10.99
N ASN A 116 -46.77 -21.45 11.97
CA ASN A 116 -47.89 -20.56 11.75
C ASN A 116 -47.39 -19.11 11.61
N GLU A 117 -47.97 -18.36 10.68
CA GLU A 117 -47.87 -16.90 10.69
C GLU A 117 -48.59 -16.39 11.95
N GLY A 118 -47.86 -15.77 12.88
CA GLY A 118 -48.43 -15.20 14.10
C GLY A 118 -47.60 -15.29 15.39
N ASP A 119 -46.45 -15.97 15.39
CA ASP A 119 -45.61 -16.09 16.60
C ASP A 119 -45.00 -14.74 17.04
N ASP A 120 -45.26 -14.34 18.30
CA ASP A 120 -44.67 -13.15 18.93
C ASP A 120 -43.12 -13.24 18.90
N PRO A 121 -42.42 -12.22 18.34
CA PRO A 121 -40.96 -12.15 18.35
C PRO A 121 -40.33 -12.36 19.73
N ARG A 122 -41.03 -11.99 20.80
CA ARG A 122 -40.59 -12.18 22.19
C ARG A 122 -40.60 -13.66 22.60
N ALA A 123 -41.63 -14.41 22.24
CA ALA A 123 -41.73 -15.84 22.51
C ALA A 123 -40.75 -16.67 21.64
N ALA A 124 -40.37 -16.18 20.46
CA ALA A 124 -39.25 -16.74 19.69
C ALA A 124 -37.90 -16.47 20.39
N LEU A 125 -37.69 -15.27 20.93
CA LEU A 125 -36.49 -14.90 21.67
C LEU A 125 -36.33 -15.70 22.97
N GLU A 126 -37.41 -15.88 23.74
CA GLU A 126 -37.40 -16.62 25.01
C GLU A 126 -37.15 -18.13 24.81
N ARG A 127 -37.63 -18.71 23.70
CA ARG A 127 -37.27 -20.09 23.29
C ARG A 127 -35.79 -20.21 22.94
N ALA A 128 -35.27 -19.31 22.11
CA ALA A 128 -33.85 -19.29 21.74
C ALA A 128 -32.93 -19.07 22.96
N TRP A 129 -33.33 -18.19 23.89
CA TRP A 129 -32.61 -17.94 25.13
C TRP A 129 -32.60 -19.15 26.07
N SER A 130 -33.75 -19.82 26.23
CA SER A 130 -33.86 -21.03 27.06
C SER A 130 -33.02 -22.19 26.50
N GLU A 131 -32.96 -22.33 25.17
CA GLU A 131 -32.11 -23.31 24.52
C GLU A 131 -30.61 -23.00 24.71
N MET A 132 -30.24 -21.70 24.66
CA MET A 132 -28.87 -21.25 24.94
C MET A 132 -28.49 -21.51 26.40
N LEU A 133 -29.36 -21.18 27.36
CA LEU A 133 -29.13 -21.42 28.79
C LEU A 133 -28.93 -22.92 29.10
N SER A 134 -29.72 -23.78 28.46
CA SER A 134 -29.60 -25.24 28.56
C SER A 134 -28.23 -25.74 28.06
N LYS A 135 -27.75 -25.22 26.93
CA LYS A 135 -26.42 -25.56 26.39
C LYS A 135 -25.28 -25.02 27.26
N THR A 136 -25.43 -23.81 27.82
CA THR A 136 -24.45 -23.22 28.74
C THR A 136 -24.35 -23.97 30.07
N ASN A 137 -25.48 -24.42 30.63
CA ASN A 137 -25.47 -25.25 31.85
C ASN A 137 -24.82 -26.61 31.59
N LYS A 138 -25.10 -27.27 30.45
CA LYS A 138 -24.35 -28.48 30.04
C LYS A 138 -22.84 -28.23 29.89
N LEU A 139 -22.43 -27.04 29.46
CA LEU A 139 -21.02 -26.66 29.41
C LEU A 139 -20.41 -26.59 30.82
N ARG A 140 -21.12 -26.00 31.77
CA ARG A 140 -20.74 -25.93 33.19
C ARG A 140 -20.64 -27.31 33.83
N ASP A 141 -21.60 -28.20 33.56
CA ASP A 141 -21.59 -29.57 34.08
C ASP A 141 -20.40 -30.38 33.53
N ASN A 142 -20.08 -30.21 32.24
CA ASN A 142 -18.88 -30.80 31.63
C ASN A 142 -17.57 -30.23 32.22
N VAL A 143 -17.54 -28.97 32.65
CA VAL A 143 -16.38 -28.37 33.34
C VAL A 143 -16.24 -28.91 34.77
N ASN A 144 -17.33 -29.15 35.48
CA ASN A 144 -17.29 -29.81 36.79
C ASN A 144 -16.83 -31.28 36.71
N LEU A 145 -17.12 -31.96 35.59
CA LEU A 145 -16.56 -33.28 35.27
C LEU A 145 -15.07 -33.22 34.93
N LEU A 146 -14.60 -32.17 34.24
CA LEU A 146 -13.18 -31.96 33.93
C LEU A 146 -12.29 -31.73 35.18
N GLN A 147 -12.85 -31.24 36.28
CA GLN A 147 -12.10 -31.03 37.54
C GLN A 147 -11.76 -32.33 38.29
N ASN A 148 -12.24 -33.51 37.84
CA ASN A 148 -12.18 -34.75 38.61
C ASN A 148 -11.62 -35.97 37.84
N CYS A 149 -11.05 -35.80 36.63
CA CYS A 149 -10.57 -36.91 35.80
C CYS A 149 -9.16 -36.69 35.23
N ASP A 150 -8.36 -37.76 35.21
CA ASP A 150 -6.96 -37.76 34.76
C ASP A 150 -6.82 -37.83 33.23
N MET A 151 -5.72 -37.29 32.69
CA MET A 151 -5.70 -36.65 31.37
C MET A 151 -4.70 -37.23 30.35
N SER A 152 -5.23 -37.88 29.30
CA SER A 152 -4.49 -38.03 28.03
C SER A 152 -5.40 -38.22 26.79
N ASP A 153 -6.41 -39.09 26.85
CA ASP A 153 -7.25 -39.41 25.67
C ASP A 153 -8.40 -38.41 25.38
N VAL A 154 -8.72 -37.53 26.33
CA VAL A 154 -9.83 -36.56 26.23
C VAL A 154 -9.53 -35.44 25.24
N GLN A 155 -8.27 -34.99 25.16
CA GLN A 155 -7.87 -33.80 24.40
C GLN A 155 -8.17 -33.91 22.89
N LYS A 156 -7.98 -35.09 22.28
CA LYS A 156 -8.26 -35.29 20.84
C LYS A 156 -9.75 -35.24 20.52
N ARG A 157 -10.61 -35.88 21.32
CA ARG A 157 -12.06 -35.92 21.04
C ARG A 157 -12.75 -34.58 21.32
N HIS A 158 -12.21 -33.78 22.25
CA HIS A 158 -12.79 -32.49 22.60
C HIS A 158 -12.36 -31.35 21.67
N ALA A 159 -11.21 -31.44 20.98
CA ALA A 159 -10.83 -30.46 19.95
C ALA A 159 -11.85 -30.41 18.80
N ASP A 160 -12.26 -31.57 18.27
CA ASP A 160 -13.27 -31.66 17.21
C ASP A 160 -14.67 -31.22 17.68
N SER A 161 -14.98 -31.44 18.97
CA SER A 161 -16.23 -30.95 19.57
C SER A 161 -16.23 -29.42 19.66
N MET A 162 -15.13 -28.79 20.09
CA MET A 162 -15.03 -27.34 20.14
C MET A 162 -15.04 -26.70 18.75
N LEU A 163 -14.43 -27.33 17.73
CA LEU A 163 -14.52 -26.85 16.34
C LEU A 163 -15.98 -26.78 15.85
N LYS A 164 -16.74 -27.86 16.06
CA LYS A 164 -18.18 -27.90 15.68
C LYS A 164 -19.04 -26.89 16.44
N HIS A 165 -18.68 -26.54 17.67
CA HIS A 165 -19.39 -25.51 18.44
C HIS A 165 -18.98 -24.09 18.01
N ALA A 166 -17.74 -23.86 17.56
CA ALA A 166 -17.32 -22.59 16.99
C ALA A 166 -18.07 -22.27 15.69
N ASP A 167 -18.16 -23.23 14.75
CA ASP A 167 -18.92 -23.08 13.50
C ASP A 167 -20.41 -22.79 13.77
N ALA A 168 -20.99 -23.43 14.80
CA ALA A 168 -22.38 -23.18 15.22
C ALA A 168 -22.57 -21.79 15.83
N MET A 169 -21.57 -21.24 16.53
CA MET A 169 -21.60 -19.87 17.05
C MET A 169 -21.46 -18.83 15.93
N GLU A 170 -20.66 -19.09 14.90
CA GLU A 170 -20.52 -18.19 13.74
C GLU A 170 -21.84 -18.10 12.95
N GLN A 171 -22.50 -19.23 12.69
CA GLN A 171 -23.85 -19.26 12.08
C GLN A 171 -24.92 -18.56 12.93
N HIS A 172 -24.82 -18.62 14.27
CA HIS A 172 -25.70 -17.87 15.16
C HIS A 172 -25.39 -16.36 15.16
N TYR A 173 -24.13 -15.97 15.01
CA TYR A 173 -23.72 -14.57 14.94
C TYR A 173 -24.29 -13.89 13.69
N ASP A 174 -24.27 -14.59 12.53
CA ASP A 174 -24.90 -14.10 11.29
C ASP A 174 -26.42 -13.97 11.43
N LYS A 175 -27.09 -14.94 12.07
CA LYS A 175 -28.52 -14.84 12.41
C LYS A 175 -28.83 -13.65 13.32
N MET A 176 -27.97 -13.40 14.32
CA MET A 176 -28.13 -12.29 15.25
C MET A 176 -27.86 -10.94 14.57
N SER A 177 -26.91 -10.89 13.63
CA SER A 177 -26.64 -9.73 12.77
C SER A 177 -27.85 -9.40 11.88
N MET A 178 -28.48 -10.41 11.27
CA MET A 178 -29.75 -10.24 10.54
C MET A 178 -30.88 -9.73 11.43
N LEU A 179 -31.10 -10.31 12.61
CA LEU A 179 -32.16 -9.85 13.54
C LEU A 179 -31.92 -8.42 14.03
N LYS A 180 -30.66 -8.03 14.23
CA LYS A 180 -30.25 -6.67 14.63
C LYS A 180 -30.43 -5.63 13.52
N ALA A 181 -30.46 -6.07 12.25
CA ALA A 181 -30.84 -5.21 11.13
C ALA A 181 -32.35 -4.91 11.07
N THR A 182 -33.18 -5.67 11.79
CA THR A 182 -34.66 -5.56 11.75
C THR A 182 -35.27 -4.93 13.02
N ALA A 183 -34.58 -4.92 14.16
CA ALA A 183 -35.14 -4.45 15.44
C ALA A 183 -34.30 -3.37 16.13
N ASN A 184 -34.88 -2.19 16.34
CA ASN A 184 -34.25 -1.04 16.98
C ASN A 184 -34.70 -0.93 18.46
N ILE A 185 -34.00 -1.60 19.38
CA ILE A 185 -34.45 -1.78 20.79
C ILE A 185 -33.35 -1.36 21.79
N ARG A 186 -33.75 -0.63 22.85
CA ARG A 186 -32.90 -0.31 24.02
C ARG A 186 -32.75 -1.55 24.92
N LEU A 187 -31.51 -1.87 25.29
CA LEU A 187 -31.16 -2.95 26.22
C LEU A 187 -31.62 -2.59 27.66
N SER A 188 -32.12 -3.58 28.42
CA SER A 188 -32.57 -3.40 29.80
C SER A 188 -31.45 -3.64 30.83
N GLU A 189 -31.59 -3.10 32.05
CA GLU A 189 -30.60 -3.25 33.13
C GLU A 189 -30.25 -4.72 33.41
N LYS A 190 -31.24 -5.61 33.44
CA LYS A 190 -31.04 -7.04 33.73
C LYS A 190 -30.05 -7.71 32.76
N LEU A 191 -30.03 -7.28 31.50
CA LEU A 191 -29.09 -7.79 30.50
C LEU A 191 -27.67 -7.22 30.66
N LYS A 192 -27.50 -6.09 31.36
CA LYS A 192 -26.17 -5.59 31.75
C LYS A 192 -25.56 -6.45 32.86
N ASP A 193 -26.35 -6.80 33.87
CA ASP A 193 -25.90 -7.62 34.99
C ASP A 193 -25.48 -9.03 34.52
N GLU A 194 -26.25 -9.62 33.61
CA GLU A 194 -25.93 -10.93 33.00
C GLU A 194 -24.67 -10.89 32.11
N ILE A 195 -24.38 -9.75 31.45
CA ILE A 195 -23.13 -9.54 30.70
C ILE A 195 -21.94 -9.32 31.64
N MET A 196 -22.11 -8.59 32.75
CA MET A 196 -21.09 -8.42 33.79
C MET A 196 -20.64 -9.77 34.37
N ILE A 197 -21.60 -10.64 34.74
CA ILE A 197 -21.31 -11.97 35.28
C ILE A 197 -20.52 -12.83 34.27
N ALA A 198 -20.78 -12.70 32.98
CA ALA A 198 -20.05 -13.41 31.93
C ALA A 198 -18.60 -12.90 31.75
N LEU A 199 -18.37 -11.58 31.90
CA LEU A 199 -17.04 -10.97 31.80
C LEU A 199 -16.17 -11.24 33.03
N ASP A 200 -16.75 -11.24 34.23
CA ASP A 200 -16.04 -11.63 35.44
C ASP A 200 -15.63 -13.11 35.39
N ALA A 201 -16.51 -14.00 34.91
CA ALA A 201 -16.19 -15.40 34.70
C ALA A 201 -15.03 -15.61 33.70
N ALA A 202 -14.99 -14.86 32.60
CA ALA A 202 -13.89 -14.90 31.63
C ALA A 202 -12.56 -14.37 32.21
N SER A 203 -12.64 -13.34 33.06
CA SER A 203 -11.47 -12.75 33.73
C SER A 203 -10.86 -13.73 34.75
N VAL A 204 -11.70 -14.41 35.53
CA VAL A 204 -11.28 -15.46 36.48
C VAL A 204 -10.69 -16.67 35.75
N LEU A 205 -11.28 -17.11 34.63
CA LEU A 205 -10.72 -18.18 33.79
C LEU A 205 -9.33 -17.83 33.24
N THR A 206 -9.12 -16.57 32.87
CA THR A 206 -7.81 -16.10 32.36
C THR A 206 -6.76 -16.08 33.48
N LEU A 207 -7.12 -15.60 34.67
CA LEU A 207 -6.23 -15.61 35.85
C LEU A 207 -5.91 -17.03 36.35
N ALA A 208 -6.88 -17.95 36.31
CA ALA A 208 -6.64 -19.36 36.65
C ALA A 208 -5.65 -20.03 35.70
N SER A 209 -5.72 -19.73 34.40
CA SER A 209 -4.77 -20.22 33.38
C SER A 209 -3.34 -19.71 33.60
N ILE A 210 -3.20 -18.47 34.11
CA ILE A 210 -1.90 -17.87 34.46
C ILE A 210 -1.32 -18.50 35.73
N ASN A 211 -2.12 -18.75 36.78
CA ASN A 211 -1.62 -19.40 37.99
C ASN A 211 -1.29 -20.89 37.78
N GLY A 212 -2.04 -21.59 36.92
CA GLY A 212 -1.78 -23.00 36.58
C GLY A 212 -0.48 -23.22 35.80
N SER A 213 0.07 -22.19 35.15
CA SER A 213 1.32 -22.28 34.38
C SER A 213 2.58 -21.88 35.17
N ILE A 214 2.47 -21.68 36.49
CA ILE A 214 3.57 -21.31 37.40
C ILE A 214 3.93 -22.45 38.38
N TRP A 215 3.18 -23.57 38.38
CA TRP A 215 3.37 -24.70 39.31
C TRP A 215 3.44 -26.07 38.60
N GLU A 216 4.43 -26.26 37.73
CA GLU A 216 4.86 -27.60 37.31
C GLU A 216 6.39 -27.70 37.27
N ASP A 217 6.98 -28.23 38.35
CA ASP A 217 8.30 -28.85 38.31
C ASP A 217 8.45 -29.89 39.46
N GLY A 218 8.58 -31.16 39.11
CA GLY A 218 9.08 -32.24 39.99
C GLY A 218 8.10 -32.89 41.01
N PRO A 219 7.88 -34.22 40.94
CA PRO A 219 7.24 -34.96 42.03
C PRO A 219 8.25 -35.19 43.18
N GLY A 220 8.13 -34.45 44.29
CA GLY A 220 9.19 -34.52 45.32
C GLY A 220 8.96 -33.96 46.73
N SER A 221 7.75 -33.56 47.17
CA SER A 221 7.55 -33.21 48.60
C SER A 221 6.09 -33.26 49.10
N CYS A 222 5.46 -34.43 49.06
CA CYS A 222 4.28 -34.69 49.90
C CYS A 222 4.73 -34.97 51.35
N GLU A 223 4.69 -33.99 52.26
CA GLU A 223 4.28 -34.20 53.68
C GLU A 223 4.22 -32.95 54.60
N ALA A 224 4.67 -31.76 54.20
CA ALA A 224 4.81 -30.62 55.14
C ALA A 224 3.64 -29.59 55.18
N ALA A 225 2.68 -29.60 54.24
CA ALA A 225 1.67 -28.53 54.10
C ALA A 225 0.24 -28.90 54.56
N ARG A 226 0.04 -30.08 55.18
CA ARG A 226 -1.24 -30.50 55.77
C ARG A 226 -1.43 -29.99 57.20
N GLN A 227 -1.30 -28.68 57.45
CA GLN A 227 -1.85 -28.01 58.65
C GLN A 227 -1.66 -26.48 58.62
N ARG A 228 -2.76 -25.75 58.40
CA ARG A 228 -3.19 -24.50 59.07
C ARG A 228 -4.12 -23.69 58.17
N SER A 229 -5.40 -23.73 58.49
CA SER A 229 -6.39 -22.76 58.04
C SER A 229 -6.36 -21.49 58.92
N LEU A 230 -7.03 -20.44 58.42
CA LEU A 230 -7.47 -19.18 59.08
C LEU A 230 -6.60 -17.93 58.83
N GLY A 231 -7.21 -16.97 58.11
CA GLY A 231 -6.79 -15.55 58.05
C GLY A 231 -6.50 -15.01 56.64
N PRO A 232 -7.21 -13.95 56.16
CA PRO A 232 -6.85 -13.25 54.92
C PRO A 232 -5.87 -12.09 55.20
N PRO A 233 -4.81 -11.90 54.39
CA PRO A 233 -3.98 -10.69 54.42
C PRO A 233 -4.38 -9.65 53.34
N ASN A 234 -4.06 -8.39 53.63
CA ASN A 234 -4.52 -7.20 52.89
C ASN A 234 -3.69 -6.86 51.64
N SER A 235 -4.20 -5.91 50.85
CA SER A 235 -3.73 -5.43 49.54
C SER A 235 -2.38 -4.67 49.50
N GLY A 236 -1.42 -4.99 50.39
CA GLY A 236 -0.17 -4.23 50.55
C GLY A 236 1.05 -4.74 49.77
N ASP A 237 1.21 -6.05 49.60
CA ASP A 237 2.55 -6.63 49.35
C ASP A 237 2.86 -7.07 47.90
N LEU A 238 1.91 -6.95 46.97
CA LEU A 238 2.09 -7.40 45.57
C LEU A 238 3.14 -6.62 44.76
N LEU A 239 3.58 -5.45 45.23
CA LEU A 239 4.47 -4.54 44.49
C LEU A 239 5.98 -4.70 44.79
N LYS A 240 6.39 -5.62 45.67
CA LYS A 240 7.81 -5.81 46.04
C LYS A 240 8.47 -7.08 45.47
N PHE A 241 7.71 -8.01 44.89
CA PHE A 241 8.26 -9.29 44.41
C PHE A 241 8.81 -9.26 42.97
N ALA A 242 8.61 -8.18 42.22
CA ALA A 242 8.90 -8.10 40.78
C ALA A 242 10.27 -7.49 40.41
N SER A 243 11.13 -7.15 41.39
CA SER A 243 12.37 -6.39 41.16
C SER A 243 13.69 -7.14 41.44
N SER A 244 13.65 -8.42 41.82
CA SER A 244 14.86 -9.21 42.04
C SER A 244 14.67 -10.70 41.67
N ASN A 245 14.96 -11.04 40.40
CA ASN A 245 15.48 -12.35 39.93
C ASN A 245 15.48 -12.43 38.38
N MET A 246 16.35 -11.65 37.72
CA MET A 246 16.73 -11.88 36.31
C MET A 246 18.25 -11.72 36.13
N ALA A 247 18.99 -12.56 36.84
CA ALA A 247 20.40 -12.88 36.58
C ALA A 247 20.58 -14.39 36.83
N ASP A 248 21.34 -15.04 35.95
CA ASP A 248 21.58 -16.49 35.89
C ASP A 248 20.36 -17.41 35.74
N HIS A 249 20.16 -17.94 34.52
CA HIS A 249 20.37 -19.38 34.25
C HIS A 249 20.44 -19.66 32.73
N GLY A 250 21.12 -20.76 32.37
CA GLY A 250 21.53 -21.06 31.00
C GLY A 250 20.52 -21.83 30.15
N GLN A 251 20.93 -22.13 28.90
CA GLN A 251 20.12 -22.80 27.89
C GLN A 251 19.68 -24.22 28.30
N GLN A 252 18.37 -24.46 28.34
CA GLN A 252 17.77 -25.78 28.09
C GLN A 252 16.51 -25.64 27.21
N ALA A 253 16.21 -26.68 26.43
CA ALA A 253 15.18 -26.65 25.40
C ALA A 253 13.80 -27.07 25.94
N VAL A 254 12.79 -26.22 25.73
CA VAL A 254 11.39 -26.50 26.09
C VAL A 254 10.67 -27.21 24.92
N PRO A 255 9.83 -28.24 25.16
CA PRO A 255 9.11 -28.94 24.09
C PRO A 255 8.12 -28.05 23.32
N ALA A 256 7.91 -28.35 22.04
CA ALA A 256 7.12 -27.52 21.14
C ALA A 256 5.60 -27.62 21.40
N VAL A 257 5.04 -26.60 22.06
CA VAL A 257 3.59 -26.36 22.15
C VAL A 257 3.13 -25.41 21.02
N HIS A 258 1.87 -25.55 20.61
CA HIS A 258 1.32 -25.07 19.34
C HIS A 258 1.24 -23.53 19.20
N TRP A 259 2.32 -22.91 18.70
CA TRP A 259 2.63 -21.46 18.63
C TRP A 259 1.67 -20.52 17.85
N LYS A 260 0.53 -21.01 17.35
CA LYS A 260 -0.28 -20.33 16.31
C LYS A 260 -0.97 -19.02 16.76
N TYR A 261 -1.07 -18.76 18.07
CA TYR A 261 -1.84 -17.63 18.63
C TYR A 261 -1.00 -16.58 19.38
N HIS A 262 0.27 -16.88 19.72
CA HIS A 262 1.03 -16.07 20.69
C HIS A 262 1.35 -14.63 20.21
N LYS A 263 1.41 -14.36 18.90
CA LYS A 263 1.67 -13.00 18.37
C LYS A 263 0.46 -12.05 18.39
N TYR A 264 -0.76 -12.56 18.54
CA TYR A 264 -1.91 -11.72 18.84
C TYR A 264 -1.89 -11.37 20.33
N PHE A 265 -1.75 -12.40 21.17
CA PHE A 265 -1.51 -12.27 22.61
C PHE A 265 -0.36 -11.31 22.95
N ASP A 266 0.79 -11.36 22.28
CA ASP A 266 1.96 -10.54 22.67
C ASP A 266 1.80 -9.03 22.33
N ALA A 267 0.81 -8.66 21.52
CA ALA A 267 0.38 -7.25 21.34
C ALA A 267 -0.78 -6.89 22.27
N GLU A 268 -1.63 -7.86 22.57
CA GLU A 268 -2.81 -7.73 23.45
C GLU A 268 -2.37 -7.64 24.92
N ILE A 269 -1.50 -8.53 25.41
CA ILE A 269 -0.85 -8.55 26.72
C ILE A 269 -0.09 -7.24 27.00
N ARG A 270 0.53 -6.62 25.99
CA ARG A 270 1.22 -5.32 26.17
C ARG A 270 0.27 -4.13 26.23
N ALA A 271 -0.91 -4.22 25.63
CA ALA A 271 -1.94 -3.17 25.70
C ALA A 271 -2.90 -3.36 26.89
N LEU A 272 -3.12 -4.60 27.33
CA LEU A 272 -4.08 -5.00 28.38
C LEU A 272 -3.88 -4.27 29.71
N PRO A 273 -2.67 -4.13 30.28
CA PRO A 273 -2.46 -3.38 31.52
C PRO A 273 -2.91 -1.93 31.39
N ARG A 274 -2.61 -1.26 30.27
CA ARG A 274 -3.00 0.12 30.00
C ARG A 274 -4.51 0.24 29.74
N LEU A 275 -5.09 -0.70 29.00
CA LEU A 275 -6.54 -0.79 28.78
C LEU A 275 -7.31 -1.02 30.09
N CYS A 276 -6.83 -1.90 30.97
CA CYS A 276 -7.39 -2.08 32.32
C CYS A 276 -7.25 -0.81 33.17
N GLU A 277 -6.09 -0.15 33.15
CA GLU A 277 -5.87 1.12 33.86
C GLU A 277 -6.87 2.20 33.40
N LEU A 278 -7.00 2.41 32.08
CA LEU A 278 -7.98 3.33 31.49
C LEU A 278 -9.42 2.90 31.81
N TRP A 279 -9.75 1.61 31.77
CA TRP A 279 -11.08 1.09 32.10
C TRP A 279 -11.45 1.32 33.57
N HIS A 280 -10.51 1.12 34.50
CA HIS A 280 -10.71 1.44 35.91
C HIS A 280 -10.86 2.94 36.16
N GLN A 281 -10.09 3.79 35.45
CA GLN A 281 -10.29 5.24 35.49
C GLN A 281 -11.68 5.64 34.94
N LEU A 282 -12.16 5.00 33.88
CA LEU A 282 -13.49 5.23 33.28
C LEU A 282 -14.63 4.84 34.22
N LEU A 283 -14.47 3.71 34.93
CA LEU A 283 -15.39 3.26 35.98
C LEU A 283 -15.41 4.24 37.16
N ALA A 284 -14.23 4.62 37.68
CA ALA A 284 -14.10 5.57 38.79
C ALA A 284 -14.73 6.93 38.47
N ASN A 285 -14.54 7.43 37.24
CA ASN A 285 -15.09 8.69 36.77
C ASN A 285 -16.57 8.59 36.33
N LYS A 286 -17.20 7.40 36.37
CA LYS A 286 -18.56 7.11 35.89
C LYS A 286 -18.80 7.45 34.40
N GLN A 287 -17.74 7.41 33.59
CA GLN A 287 -17.76 7.86 32.19
C GLN A 287 -18.02 6.74 31.17
N ILE A 288 -18.23 5.50 31.61
CA ILE A 288 -18.30 4.30 30.76
C ILE A 288 -19.34 4.39 29.61
N PHE A 289 -20.43 5.12 29.81
CA PHE A 289 -21.49 5.34 28.81
C PHE A 289 -21.10 6.30 27.67
N LYS A 290 -19.93 6.95 27.74
CA LYS A 290 -19.43 7.86 26.69
C LYS A 290 -18.70 7.14 25.54
N ILE A 291 -18.32 5.87 25.73
CA ILE A 291 -17.61 5.08 24.72
C ILE A 291 -18.58 4.67 23.60
N ALA A 292 -18.38 5.19 22.40
CA ALA A 292 -19.04 4.67 21.20
C ALA A 292 -18.13 3.60 20.56
N LEU A 293 -18.63 2.37 20.43
CA LEU A 293 -17.94 1.33 19.66
C LEU A 293 -17.86 1.76 18.18
N PRO A 294 -16.73 1.52 17.49
CA PRO A 294 -16.57 1.92 16.09
C PRO A 294 -17.55 1.17 15.17
N ASP A 295 -17.96 1.84 14.11
CA ASP A 295 -18.56 1.21 12.93
C ASP A 295 -17.56 0.14 12.43
N THR A 296 -17.95 -1.13 12.48
CA THR A 296 -17.05 -2.28 12.27
C THR A 296 -16.65 -2.50 10.81
N SER A 297 -16.97 -1.55 9.93
CA SER A 297 -16.58 -1.57 8.52
C SER A 297 -15.06 -1.44 8.25
N LEU A 298 -14.20 -1.29 9.27
CA LEU A 298 -12.74 -1.66 9.33
C LEU A 298 -12.19 -1.43 10.77
N PRO A 299 -11.30 -2.28 11.34
CA PRO A 299 -10.01 -2.71 10.75
C PRO A 299 -9.72 -4.23 10.78
N LYS A 300 -8.85 -4.72 9.89
CA LYS A 300 -8.59 -6.16 9.64
C LYS A 300 -7.55 -6.86 10.56
N SER A 301 -7.30 -6.37 11.77
CA SER A 301 -6.37 -7.05 12.70
C SER A 301 -6.62 -6.70 14.17
N PRO A 302 -6.63 -7.67 15.12
CA PRO A 302 -6.90 -7.44 16.54
C PRO A 302 -6.08 -6.31 17.17
N GLY A 303 -4.75 -6.29 17.00
CA GLY A 303 -3.91 -5.22 17.56
C GLY A 303 -4.19 -3.80 17.02
N ALA A 304 -4.94 -3.64 15.92
CA ALA A 304 -5.45 -2.34 15.48
C ALA A 304 -6.77 -1.97 16.18
N VAL A 305 -7.59 -2.96 16.55
CA VAL A 305 -8.78 -2.78 17.38
C VAL A 305 -8.38 -2.35 18.79
N PHE A 306 -7.38 -3.01 19.41
CA PHE A 306 -6.91 -2.64 20.75
C PHE A 306 -6.31 -1.24 20.81
N ARG A 307 -5.50 -0.81 19.83
CA ARG A 307 -5.01 0.58 19.75
C ARG A 307 -6.12 1.60 19.50
N ALA A 308 -7.15 1.24 18.72
CA ALA A 308 -8.31 2.11 18.54
C ALA A 308 -9.14 2.23 19.83
N ALA A 309 -9.32 1.12 20.56
CA ALA A 309 -10.00 1.09 21.85
C ALA A 309 -9.23 1.89 22.92
N GLU A 310 -7.91 1.72 23.01
CA GLU A 310 -7.02 2.51 23.87
C GLU A 310 -7.15 4.01 23.56
N GLN A 311 -7.03 4.40 22.29
CA GLN A 311 -7.21 5.79 21.87
C GLN A 311 -8.62 6.33 22.14
N MET A 312 -9.66 5.52 22.03
CA MET A 312 -11.04 5.90 22.37
C MET A 312 -11.25 6.05 23.87
N MET A 313 -10.67 5.19 24.69
CA MET A 313 -10.75 5.27 26.16
C MET A 313 -9.95 6.46 26.70
N ASP A 314 -8.75 6.72 26.15
CA ASP A 314 -7.95 7.91 26.43
C ASP A 314 -8.74 9.18 26.05
N VAL A 315 -9.36 9.23 24.86
CA VAL A 315 -10.26 10.33 24.42
C VAL A 315 -11.43 10.58 25.36
N VAL A 316 -12.04 9.54 25.95
CA VAL A 316 -13.15 9.70 26.90
C VAL A 316 -12.67 10.20 28.27
N LEU A 317 -11.47 9.79 28.68
CA LEU A 317 -10.88 10.17 29.98
C LEU A 317 -10.27 11.56 30.01
N THR A 318 -9.53 11.94 28.97
CA THR A 318 -8.77 13.19 28.96
C THR A 318 -9.58 14.41 28.53
N GLY A 319 -10.82 14.22 28.06
CA GLY A 319 -11.37 15.15 27.07
C GLY A 319 -10.71 14.93 25.71
N THR A 320 -11.27 15.51 24.66
CA THR A 320 -11.07 15.01 23.29
C THR A 320 -9.63 15.14 22.78
N SER A 321 -8.93 14.01 22.62
CA SER A 321 -7.63 14.02 21.94
C SER A 321 -7.78 14.48 20.50
N VAL A 322 -7.30 15.70 20.22
CA VAL A 322 -7.24 16.37 18.91
C VAL A 322 -6.69 15.47 17.79
N ALA A 323 -5.87 14.45 18.14
CA ALA A 323 -5.36 13.46 17.20
C ALA A 323 -6.48 12.60 16.56
N ALA A 324 -7.47 12.13 17.33
CA ALA A 324 -8.55 11.28 16.82
C ALA A 324 -9.43 12.05 15.80
N TYR A 325 -9.71 13.32 16.11
CA TYR A 325 -10.46 14.20 15.22
C TYR A 325 -9.72 14.47 13.89
N LYS A 326 -8.41 14.75 13.97
CA LYS A 326 -7.57 15.05 12.81
C LYS A 326 -7.41 13.85 11.88
N ILE A 327 -7.24 12.63 12.42
CA ILE A 327 -7.24 11.37 11.64
C ILE A 327 -8.59 11.19 10.93
N GLY A 328 -9.70 11.50 11.61
CA GLY A 328 -11.02 11.56 10.99
C GLY A 328 -11.07 12.56 9.83
N PHE A 329 -10.49 13.76 9.98
CA PHE A 329 -10.52 14.77 8.91
C PHE A 329 -9.63 14.43 7.71
N THR A 330 -8.38 14.00 7.91
CA THR A 330 -7.47 13.64 6.80
C THR A 330 -7.98 12.43 6.02
N HIS A 331 -8.72 11.51 6.66
CA HIS A 331 -9.12 10.23 6.07
C HIS A 331 -10.64 10.00 5.89
N ALA A 332 -11.51 10.91 6.30
CA ALA A 332 -12.95 10.87 6.01
C ALA A 332 -13.43 12.06 5.17
N THR A 333 -14.74 12.11 4.89
CA THR A 333 -15.38 13.23 4.20
C THR A 333 -15.77 14.31 5.21
N GLY A 334 -15.83 15.58 4.79
CA GLY A 334 -16.30 16.67 5.65
C GLY A 334 -17.64 16.36 6.33
N LYS A 335 -18.61 15.74 5.63
CA LYS A 335 -19.90 15.34 6.25
C LYS A 335 -19.73 14.40 7.44
N THR A 336 -18.86 13.39 7.33
CA THR A 336 -18.52 12.47 8.43
C THR A 336 -17.94 13.21 9.62
N VAL A 337 -17.04 14.16 9.36
CA VAL A 337 -16.38 14.98 10.37
C VAL A 337 -17.36 15.94 11.06
N SER A 338 -18.30 16.54 10.31
CA SER A 338 -19.36 17.39 10.87
C SER A 338 -20.30 16.61 11.78
N ALA A 339 -20.70 15.41 11.37
CA ALA A 339 -21.57 14.54 12.17
C ALA A 339 -20.89 14.17 13.49
N PHE A 340 -19.59 13.82 13.44
CA PHE A 340 -18.78 13.53 14.62
C PHE A 340 -18.59 14.75 15.53
N ALA A 341 -18.23 15.91 14.97
CA ALA A 341 -18.05 17.16 15.73
C ALA A 341 -19.34 17.55 16.48
N ARG A 342 -20.49 17.49 15.81
CA ARG A 342 -21.79 17.81 16.43
C ARG A 342 -22.25 16.75 17.43
N ALA A 343 -21.97 15.47 17.19
CA ALA A 343 -22.23 14.41 18.17
C ALA A 343 -21.38 14.57 19.44
N SER A 344 -20.18 15.16 19.34
CA SER A 344 -19.29 15.46 20.47
C SER A 344 -19.71 16.73 21.21
N CYS A 345 -19.82 17.88 20.52
CA CYS A 345 -20.25 19.17 21.13
C CYS A 345 -21.68 19.16 21.69
N SER A 346 -22.55 18.22 21.30
CA SER A 346 -23.88 18.07 21.90
C SER A 346 -23.86 17.37 23.26
N ARG A 347 -22.75 16.71 23.63
CA ARG A 347 -22.59 15.95 24.88
C ARG A 347 -21.73 16.68 25.90
N GLU A 348 -20.73 17.43 25.46
CA GLU A 348 -19.80 18.22 26.29
C GLU A 348 -19.55 19.59 25.64
N ARG A 349 -20.35 20.60 26.01
CA ARG A 349 -20.15 21.98 25.49
C ARG A 349 -19.03 22.68 26.25
N GLY A 350 -18.09 23.29 25.54
CA GLY A 350 -17.13 24.25 26.09
C GLY A 350 -15.80 23.70 26.61
N GLN A 351 -15.45 22.44 26.33
CA GLN A 351 -14.13 21.87 26.71
C GLN A 351 -13.11 21.81 25.56
N ASP A 352 -13.54 21.72 24.29
CA ASP A 352 -12.65 21.69 23.12
C ASP A 352 -13.02 22.82 22.15
N ALA A 353 -12.15 23.84 22.09
CA ALA A 353 -12.34 25.03 21.24
C ALA A 353 -12.26 24.74 19.72
N VAL A 354 -11.52 23.68 19.34
CA VAL A 354 -11.41 23.22 17.95
C VAL A 354 -12.75 22.62 17.52
N LEU A 355 -13.28 21.68 18.31
CA LEU A 355 -14.57 21.05 18.05
C LEU A 355 -15.71 22.05 18.07
N ASP A 356 -15.76 22.96 19.04
CA ASP A 356 -16.80 23.98 19.11
C ASP A 356 -16.77 24.91 17.88
N SER A 357 -15.60 25.26 17.36
CA SER A 357 -15.45 26.05 16.13
C SER A 357 -15.96 25.31 14.88
N LEU A 358 -15.79 23.99 14.85
CA LEU A 358 -16.19 23.11 13.75
C LEU A 358 -17.68 22.74 13.83
N ALA A 359 -18.24 22.54 15.02
CA ALA A 359 -19.67 22.31 15.22
C ALA A 359 -20.52 23.55 14.87
N LYS A 360 -20.00 24.76 15.12
CA LYS A 360 -20.59 26.06 14.72
C LYS A 360 -20.56 26.29 13.19
N THR A 361 -19.91 25.42 12.42
CA THR A 361 -19.79 25.57 10.97
C THR A 361 -20.94 24.86 10.23
N SER A 362 -21.48 25.53 9.20
CA SER A 362 -22.52 24.97 8.34
C SER A 362 -21.97 23.86 7.45
N GLU A 363 -22.75 22.79 7.24
CA GLU A 363 -22.33 21.62 6.45
C GLU A 363 -21.81 21.98 5.07
N ASN A 364 -22.44 22.96 4.41
CA ASN A 364 -22.11 23.39 3.07
C ASN A 364 -20.77 24.14 2.96
N ARG A 365 -20.21 24.63 4.08
CA ARG A 365 -18.90 25.32 4.14
C ARG A 365 -17.89 24.61 5.03
N LEU A 366 -18.17 23.38 5.46
CA LEU A 366 -17.35 22.71 6.46
C LEU A 366 -15.92 22.43 5.98
N GLU A 367 -15.75 21.94 4.74
CA GLU A 367 -14.41 21.68 4.21
C GLU A 367 -13.58 22.98 4.15
N ASP A 368 -14.13 24.11 3.68
CA ASP A 368 -13.44 25.41 3.68
C ASP A 368 -13.02 25.86 5.08
N LYS A 369 -14.01 26.02 5.97
CA LYS A 369 -13.80 26.56 7.31
C LYS A 369 -12.98 25.62 8.19
N SER A 370 -13.01 24.32 7.94
CA SER A 370 -12.17 23.39 8.70
C SER A 370 -10.69 23.63 8.51
N HIS A 371 -10.25 23.98 7.30
CA HIS A 371 -8.85 24.32 7.04
C HIS A 371 -8.45 25.65 7.69
N GLU A 372 -9.36 26.64 7.72
CA GLU A 372 -9.16 27.89 8.48
C GLU A 372 -9.01 27.60 9.99
N VAL A 373 -9.86 26.74 10.55
CA VAL A 373 -9.80 26.30 11.95
C VAL A 373 -8.51 25.54 12.24
N PHE A 374 -8.10 24.58 11.40
CA PHE A 374 -6.85 23.85 11.62
C PHE A 374 -5.63 24.77 11.58
N LYS A 375 -5.59 25.74 10.67
CA LYS A 375 -4.54 26.76 10.66
C LYS A 375 -4.56 27.62 11.93
N HIS A 376 -5.74 28.07 12.37
CA HIS A 376 -5.89 28.89 13.58
C HIS A 376 -5.36 28.20 14.85
N TYR A 377 -5.58 26.89 14.99
CA TYR A 377 -5.12 26.10 16.14
C TYR A 377 -3.78 25.38 15.93
N GLY A 378 -3.00 25.73 14.90
CA GLY A 378 -1.68 25.11 14.64
C GLY A 378 -1.72 23.63 14.23
N LEU A 379 -2.87 23.14 13.77
CA LEU A 379 -3.13 21.78 13.33
C LEU A 379 -2.88 21.56 11.82
N ALA A 380 -2.55 22.62 11.08
CA ALA A 380 -2.02 22.58 9.72
C ALA A 380 -0.84 23.55 9.59
N LEU A 381 0.10 23.24 8.69
CA LEU A 381 1.25 24.12 8.42
C LEU A 381 0.74 25.47 7.88
N ASP A 382 1.28 26.57 8.39
CA ASP A 382 0.95 27.91 7.91
C ASP A 382 1.79 28.27 6.68
N ILE A 383 1.55 27.54 5.59
CA ILE A 383 2.14 27.80 4.28
C ILE A 383 1.04 28.32 3.34
N PRO A 384 1.24 29.48 2.67
CA PRO A 384 0.26 30.01 1.74
C PRO A 384 0.11 29.11 0.50
N ILE A 385 -1.14 28.84 0.11
CA ILE A 385 -1.44 28.25 -1.20
C ILE A 385 -1.50 29.38 -2.22
N SER A 386 -0.50 29.42 -3.10
CA SER A 386 -0.44 30.32 -4.24
C SER A 386 -1.26 29.76 -5.42
N TYR A 387 -1.39 30.56 -6.48
CA TYR A 387 -2.06 30.15 -7.72
C TYR A 387 -1.16 30.41 -8.93
N VAL A 388 -1.22 29.53 -9.93
CA VAL A 388 -0.62 29.73 -11.27
C VAL A 388 -1.74 30.09 -12.24
N ASP A 389 -1.53 31.15 -13.02
CA ASP A 389 -2.34 31.42 -14.21
C ASP A 389 -1.90 30.46 -15.33
N VAL A 390 -2.78 29.53 -15.72
CA VAL A 390 -2.53 28.57 -16.81
C VAL A 390 -3.06 29.08 -18.17
N GLY A 391 -3.49 30.34 -18.27
CA GLY A 391 -4.04 30.96 -19.47
C GLY A 391 -5.52 30.65 -19.74
N ASP A 392 -6.21 29.99 -18.81
CA ASP A 392 -7.66 29.89 -18.77
C ASP A 392 -8.14 30.75 -17.60
N ALA A 393 -8.78 31.88 -17.91
CA ALA A 393 -9.27 32.85 -16.91
C ALA A 393 -10.29 32.27 -15.90
N LYS A 394 -10.81 31.04 -16.14
CA LYS A 394 -11.69 30.31 -15.21
C LYS A 394 -10.96 29.23 -14.40
N LYS A 395 -9.66 29.02 -14.60
CA LYS A 395 -8.88 27.93 -13.99
C LYS A 395 -7.49 28.35 -13.49
N ASN A 396 -7.45 29.28 -12.52
CA ASN A 396 -6.23 29.45 -11.73
C ASN A 396 -5.93 28.17 -10.92
N MET A 397 -4.73 27.61 -11.08
CA MET A 397 -4.36 26.33 -10.50
C MET A 397 -3.65 26.52 -9.14
N PRO A 398 -4.16 25.93 -8.04
CA PRO A 398 -3.56 26.09 -6.72
C PRO A 398 -2.27 25.26 -6.59
N TRP A 399 -1.29 25.81 -5.88
CA TRP A 399 -0.02 25.15 -5.58
C TRP A 399 0.64 25.70 -4.31
N ILE A 400 1.57 24.94 -3.77
CA ILE A 400 2.47 25.33 -2.69
C ILE A 400 3.84 25.62 -3.33
N LYS A 401 4.25 26.89 -3.25
CA LYS A 401 5.57 27.33 -3.73
C LYS A 401 6.69 26.63 -2.96
N PRO A 402 7.71 26.10 -3.65
CA PRO A 402 8.97 25.69 -3.02
C PRO A 402 9.54 26.74 -2.07
N THR A 403 9.61 28.03 -2.45
CA THR A 403 10.18 29.08 -1.57
C THR A 403 9.45 29.17 -0.23
N ASP A 404 8.12 29.21 -0.29
CA ASP A 404 7.26 29.42 0.88
C ASP A 404 7.32 28.19 1.81
N LEU A 405 7.35 26.98 1.24
CA LEU A 405 7.44 25.74 2.00
C LEU A 405 8.79 25.56 2.70
N PHE A 406 9.91 25.79 2.00
CA PHE A 406 11.23 25.59 2.59
C PHE A 406 11.63 26.71 3.55
N GLN A 407 11.18 27.96 3.32
CA GLN A 407 11.31 29.01 4.33
C GLN A 407 10.49 28.67 5.58
N HIS A 408 9.27 28.14 5.46
CA HIS A 408 8.49 27.71 6.62
C HIS A 408 9.15 26.55 7.39
N LEU A 409 9.76 25.58 6.70
CA LEU A 409 10.55 24.52 7.36
C LEU A 409 11.78 25.07 8.10
N ALA A 410 12.45 26.08 7.54
CA ALA A 410 13.54 26.78 8.22
C ALA A 410 13.05 27.59 9.44
N ASP A 411 11.92 28.28 9.33
CA ASP A 411 11.31 29.05 10.43
C ASP A 411 10.87 28.14 11.59
N LEU A 412 10.52 26.89 11.30
CA LEU A 412 10.24 25.84 12.30
C LEU A 412 11.50 25.15 12.85
N GLY A 413 12.70 25.46 12.34
CA GLY A 413 13.94 24.79 12.71
C GLY A 413 14.01 23.32 12.28
N LYS A 414 13.34 22.95 11.17
CA LYS A 414 13.22 21.57 10.65
C LYS A 414 13.92 21.35 9.30
N LEU A 415 14.89 22.22 8.95
CA LEU A 415 15.62 22.13 7.69
C LEU A 415 16.60 20.94 7.67
N ASP A 416 17.03 20.49 8.85
CA ASP A 416 17.84 19.31 9.13
C ASP A 416 17.22 17.98 8.67
N LEU A 417 15.89 17.91 8.60
CA LEU A 417 15.16 16.79 7.99
C LEU A 417 15.62 16.51 6.55
N LEU A 418 16.07 17.54 5.82
CA LEU A 418 16.56 17.43 4.44
C LEU A 418 17.99 16.89 4.33
N TYR A 419 18.65 16.65 5.46
CA TYR A 419 19.91 15.92 5.54
C TYR A 419 19.90 14.87 6.66
N ALA A 420 18.70 14.39 7.00
CA ALA A 420 18.41 13.30 7.93
C ALA A 420 18.84 13.55 9.39
N GLU A 421 18.61 14.77 9.90
CA GLU A 421 18.95 15.19 11.28
C GLU A 421 20.45 14.97 11.61
N GLN A 422 21.31 14.99 10.59
CA GLN A 422 22.76 14.91 10.72
C GLN A 422 23.37 16.30 10.91
N ASP A 423 24.63 16.34 11.34
CA ASP A 423 25.41 17.58 11.33
C ASP A 423 25.64 18.10 9.89
N THR A 424 25.77 19.42 9.74
CA THR A 424 25.92 20.08 8.42
C THR A 424 27.19 19.66 7.68
N SER A 425 28.17 19.08 8.39
CA SER A 425 29.31 18.34 7.83
C SER A 425 28.96 17.23 6.84
N VAL A 426 27.72 16.73 6.79
CA VAL A 426 27.30 15.81 5.72
C VAL A 426 27.27 16.46 4.33
N LEU A 427 27.21 17.80 4.28
CA LEU A 427 27.29 18.59 3.06
C LEU A 427 28.76 18.93 2.67
N THR A 428 29.73 18.75 3.57
CA THR A 428 31.12 19.32 3.54
C THR A 428 32.16 18.33 4.15
N GLN A 429 33.42 18.61 4.55
CA GLN A 429 34.23 19.86 4.69
C GLN A 429 35.76 19.63 4.53
N LEU A 430 36.54 20.65 4.10
CA LEU A 430 37.99 20.80 4.40
C LEU A 430 38.39 22.29 4.39
N PRO A 431 39.19 22.78 5.37
CA PRO A 431 40.63 22.85 5.14
C PRO A 431 41.51 22.59 6.39
N ARG A 432 42.07 21.36 6.52
CA ARG A 432 43.38 21.04 7.14
C ARG A 432 43.78 19.58 6.84
N PRO A 433 45.07 19.25 6.64
CA PRO A 433 45.49 18.00 5.99
C PRO A 433 45.60 16.79 6.94
N ILE A 434 44.56 16.49 7.73
CA ILE A 434 44.46 15.23 8.50
C ILE A 434 43.03 14.69 8.37
N SER A 435 42.85 13.68 7.51
CA SER A 435 41.60 12.91 7.26
C SER A 435 40.32 13.78 7.12
N GLY A 436 39.94 14.25 5.93
CA GLY A 436 39.73 13.43 4.73
C GLY A 436 38.24 13.06 4.55
N VAL A 437 37.33 13.96 4.95
CA VAL A 437 35.89 13.70 5.06
C VAL A 437 35.10 14.85 4.42
N GLN A 438 34.94 14.76 3.09
CA GLN A 438 33.93 15.48 2.34
C GLN A 438 32.91 14.48 1.77
N TRP A 439 31.64 14.55 2.18
CA TRP A 439 30.62 13.58 1.73
C TRP A 439 29.94 14.01 0.42
N PHE A 440 28.89 14.83 0.46
CA PHE A 440 28.04 14.96 -0.72
C PHE A 440 28.68 15.71 -1.89
N TRP A 441 28.90 17.03 -1.77
CA TRP A 441 29.22 17.86 -2.94
C TRP A 441 30.60 17.56 -3.55
N ALA A 442 31.61 17.24 -2.74
CA ALA A 442 32.93 16.89 -3.27
C ALA A 442 32.91 15.62 -4.13
N ARG A 443 32.14 14.59 -3.71
CA ARG A 443 31.98 13.37 -4.50
C ARG A 443 31.10 13.59 -5.72
N PHE A 444 30.06 14.41 -5.56
CA PHE A 444 29.18 14.80 -6.65
C PHE A 444 29.96 15.54 -7.75
N ALA A 445 30.82 16.49 -7.41
CA ALA A 445 31.69 17.20 -8.36
C ALA A 445 32.69 16.27 -9.09
N VAL A 446 33.16 15.19 -8.43
CA VAL A 446 34.02 14.18 -9.07
C VAL A 446 33.25 13.28 -10.05
N LEU A 447 32.00 12.93 -9.74
CA LEU A 447 31.13 12.14 -10.63
C LEU A 447 30.57 12.96 -11.80
N GLU A 448 30.10 14.17 -11.50
CA GLU A 448 29.38 15.09 -12.38
C GLU A 448 30.15 16.42 -12.53
N PRO A 449 31.40 16.41 -13.05
CA PRO A 449 32.24 17.61 -13.12
C PRO A 449 31.65 18.69 -14.03
N GLY A 450 30.90 18.29 -15.07
CA GLY A 450 30.19 19.20 -15.97
C GLY A 450 28.84 19.71 -15.45
N ASN A 451 28.50 19.50 -14.17
CA ASN A 451 27.25 20.00 -13.60
C ASN A 451 27.37 21.48 -13.22
N THR A 452 26.43 22.31 -13.69
CA THR A 452 26.48 23.77 -13.49
C THR A 452 26.37 24.23 -12.04
N ILE A 453 26.08 23.34 -11.09
CA ILE A 453 26.20 23.67 -9.66
C ILE A 453 27.65 23.94 -9.25
N ASN A 454 28.62 23.30 -9.91
CA ASN A 454 30.04 23.53 -9.64
C ASN A 454 30.42 24.97 -9.98
N ASP A 455 29.93 25.51 -11.10
CA ASP A 455 30.12 26.92 -11.50
C ASP A 455 29.57 27.90 -10.43
N CYS A 456 28.47 27.54 -9.75
CA CYS A 456 27.89 28.33 -8.67
C CYS A 456 28.65 28.24 -7.35
N PHE A 457 29.41 27.16 -7.10
CA PHE A 457 30.36 27.09 -5.99
C PHE A 457 31.64 27.88 -6.30
N ASP A 458 32.20 27.72 -7.51
CA ASP A 458 33.44 28.39 -7.94
C ASP A 458 33.29 29.92 -8.04
N SER A 459 32.11 30.40 -8.44
CA SER A 459 31.76 31.82 -8.45
C SER A 459 31.37 32.38 -7.07
N GLY A 460 31.23 31.54 -6.05
CA GLY A 460 30.80 31.94 -4.70
C GLY A 460 29.33 32.38 -4.59
N LEU A 461 28.49 32.11 -5.60
CA LEU A 461 27.05 32.39 -5.56
C LEU A 461 26.36 31.59 -4.43
N CYS A 462 26.79 30.34 -4.25
CA CYS A 462 26.41 29.51 -3.12
C CYS A 462 27.65 28.79 -2.55
N VAL A 463 27.51 28.17 -1.37
CA VAL A 463 28.60 27.43 -0.72
C VAL A 463 28.12 26.01 -0.35
N PRO A 464 28.94 24.96 -0.50
CA PRO A 464 28.55 23.58 -0.19
C PRO A 464 27.98 23.40 1.23
N GLU A 465 28.51 24.14 2.21
CA GLU A 465 28.10 24.17 3.64
C GLU A 465 26.60 24.41 3.84
N ARG A 466 25.97 25.13 2.92
CA ARG A 466 24.59 25.61 3.03
C ARG A 466 23.78 25.33 1.78
N THR A 467 24.17 24.31 1.01
CA THR A 467 23.48 23.93 -0.22
C THR A 467 22.97 22.50 -0.08
N ILE A 468 21.65 22.32 -0.09
CA ILE A 468 20.99 21.04 0.18
C ILE A 468 20.59 20.38 -1.14
N PRO A 469 21.03 19.13 -1.43
CA PRO A 469 20.66 18.42 -2.65
C PRO A 469 19.24 17.84 -2.55
N LEU A 470 18.38 18.27 -3.47
CA LEU A 470 17.01 17.81 -3.67
C LEU A 470 16.85 17.03 -4.97
N LEU A 471 15.80 16.23 -5.01
CA LEU A 471 15.24 15.59 -6.20
C LEU A 471 13.82 16.15 -6.44
N LEU A 472 13.47 16.34 -7.70
CA LEU A 472 12.10 16.58 -8.13
C LEU A 472 11.45 15.24 -8.50
N HIS A 473 10.23 15.00 -8.03
CA HIS A 473 9.46 13.82 -8.37
C HIS A 473 8.10 14.18 -8.99
N GLY A 474 7.64 13.37 -9.93
CA GLY A 474 6.25 13.40 -10.38
C GLY A 474 5.73 12.04 -10.87
N ASP A 475 4.44 11.79 -10.63
CA ASP A 475 3.72 10.59 -11.10
C ASP A 475 2.19 10.80 -11.12
N GLU A 476 1.43 9.92 -11.78
CA GLU A 476 -0.03 9.96 -11.88
C GLU A 476 -0.76 9.05 -10.88
N ALA A 477 -1.14 9.64 -9.75
CA ALA A 477 -2.05 9.03 -8.80
C ALA A 477 -3.42 8.66 -9.43
N ARG A 478 -4.04 7.58 -8.95
CA ARG A 478 -5.44 7.25 -9.27
C ARG A 478 -6.41 8.06 -8.41
N SER A 479 -7.15 8.96 -9.04
CA SER A 479 -8.20 9.79 -8.42
C SER A 479 -9.58 9.11 -8.46
N LYS A 480 -10.65 9.88 -8.24
CA LYS A 480 -12.04 9.40 -8.26
C LYS A 480 -12.38 8.81 -9.63
N LYS A 481 -13.12 7.69 -9.66
CA LYS A 481 -13.36 6.87 -10.87
C LYS A 481 -12.06 6.38 -11.57
N HIS A 482 -10.98 6.19 -10.82
CA HIS A 482 -9.66 5.77 -11.33
C HIS A 482 -9.00 6.71 -12.35
N LEU A 483 -9.53 7.93 -12.52
CA LEU A 483 -8.97 8.94 -13.41
C LEU A 483 -7.56 9.36 -12.97
N PRO A 484 -6.59 9.57 -13.89
CA PRO A 484 -5.25 9.99 -13.51
C PRO A 484 -5.22 11.42 -12.94
N MET A 485 -4.28 11.65 -12.04
CA MET A 485 -4.01 12.94 -11.42
C MET A 485 -2.50 13.07 -11.17
N MET A 486 -1.83 14.01 -11.85
CA MET A 486 -0.44 14.35 -11.56
C MET A 486 -0.29 14.72 -10.09
N VAL A 487 0.77 14.25 -9.46
CA VAL A 487 1.28 14.66 -8.16
C VAL A 487 2.73 15.08 -8.38
N ALA A 488 3.08 16.32 -8.06
CA ALA A 488 4.45 16.82 -8.15
C ALA A 488 4.98 17.21 -6.76
N ASN A 489 6.11 16.63 -6.36
CA ASN A 489 6.71 16.82 -5.05
C ASN A 489 8.24 16.89 -5.14
N THR A 490 8.90 17.47 -4.15
CA THR A 490 10.35 17.36 -3.98
C THR A 490 10.70 16.49 -2.78
N HIS A 491 11.94 16.01 -2.71
CA HIS A 491 12.50 15.35 -1.55
C HIS A 491 14.03 15.48 -1.50
N ALA A 492 14.63 15.30 -0.33
CA ALA A 492 16.08 15.34 -0.19
C ALA A 492 16.76 14.08 -0.76
N MET A 493 17.94 14.23 -1.37
CA MET A 493 18.76 13.10 -1.82
C MET A 493 19.37 12.33 -0.64
N ILE A 494 19.73 13.06 0.43
CA ILE A 494 20.24 12.52 1.69
C ILE A 494 19.06 12.07 2.57
N GLY A 495 19.19 10.92 3.24
CA GLY A 495 18.14 10.36 4.09
C GLY A 495 18.64 9.43 5.20
N TYR A 496 17.72 8.81 5.92
CA TYR A 496 18.01 7.96 7.08
C TYR A 496 18.52 6.55 6.73
N GLY A 497 18.53 6.20 5.44
CA GLY A 497 18.88 4.88 4.93
C GLY A 497 17.65 3.97 4.81
N CYS A 498 17.83 2.71 5.19
CA CYS A 498 16.76 1.74 5.35
C CYS A 498 17.14 0.69 6.40
N LYS A 499 16.23 -0.22 6.75
CA LYS A 499 16.48 -1.31 7.70
C LYS A 499 17.72 -2.17 7.36
N ALA A 500 17.93 -2.50 6.08
CA ALA A 500 19.08 -3.31 5.67
C ALA A 500 20.41 -2.57 5.88
N TYR A 501 20.48 -1.31 5.48
CA TYR A 501 21.60 -0.39 5.73
C TYR A 501 21.89 -0.22 7.23
N LYS A 502 20.86 0.05 8.05
CA LYS A 502 21.00 0.24 9.50
C LYS A 502 21.53 -1.01 10.20
N ASN A 503 21.05 -2.20 9.81
CA ASN A 503 21.53 -3.47 10.34
C ASN A 503 22.97 -3.77 9.88
N TRP A 504 23.31 -3.47 8.63
CA TRP A 504 24.66 -3.71 8.08
C TRP A 504 25.73 -2.87 8.77
N PHE A 505 25.43 -1.61 9.04
CA PHE A 505 26.36 -0.69 9.71
C PHE A 505 26.12 -0.55 11.23
N ALA A 506 25.49 -1.54 11.88
CA ALA A 506 25.20 -1.50 13.31
C ALA A 506 26.50 -1.37 14.16
N GLU A 507 27.54 -2.10 13.77
CA GLU A 507 28.83 -2.15 14.46
C GLU A 507 29.92 -1.29 13.79
N ALA A 508 29.59 -0.61 12.68
CA ALA A 508 30.53 0.15 11.86
C ALA A 508 30.10 1.63 11.70
N PRO A 509 30.03 2.42 12.79
CA PRO A 509 29.47 3.77 12.80
C PRO A 509 30.26 4.78 11.96
N LEU A 510 31.57 4.59 11.80
CA LEU A 510 32.38 5.39 10.87
C LEU A 510 31.93 5.11 9.43
N SER A 511 32.03 3.86 8.96
CA SER A 511 31.59 3.44 7.62
C SER A 511 30.13 3.80 7.33
N LYS A 512 29.26 3.81 8.34
CA LYS A 512 27.89 4.35 8.26
C LYS A 512 27.86 5.81 7.83
N LYS A 513 28.59 6.67 8.54
CA LYS A 513 28.75 8.09 8.16
C LYS A 513 29.36 8.22 6.76
N GLN A 514 30.23 7.29 6.38
CA GLN A 514 30.87 7.32 5.06
C GLN A 514 29.95 6.94 3.88
N ALA A 515 29.08 5.95 4.11
CA ALA A 515 28.08 5.54 3.13
C ALA A 515 26.94 6.57 3.02
N GLY A 516 26.48 7.11 4.14
CA GLY A 516 25.29 7.95 4.19
C GLY A 516 24.01 7.16 3.87
N GLY A 517 22.87 7.66 4.36
CA GLY A 517 21.59 7.00 4.12
C GLY A 517 20.90 7.50 2.84
N VAL A 518 20.31 6.57 2.09
CA VAL A 518 19.30 6.87 1.06
C VAL A 518 17.98 7.32 1.69
N ASN A 519 17.16 8.10 0.99
CA ASN A 519 15.88 8.61 1.49
C ASN A 519 14.72 7.60 1.34
N LEU A 520 14.88 6.41 1.95
CA LEU A 520 13.95 5.28 1.91
C LEU A 520 13.32 4.91 3.27
N GLU A 521 13.51 5.73 4.30
CA GLU A 521 12.99 5.49 5.66
C GLU A 521 12.43 6.77 6.30
N GLY A 522 11.43 6.60 7.16
CA GLY A 522 10.65 7.69 7.76
C GLY A 522 9.20 7.69 7.27
N ALA A 523 8.35 8.54 7.88
CA ALA A 523 7.02 8.80 7.35
C ALA A 523 7.13 9.68 6.10
N VAL A 524 6.45 9.32 5.01
CA VAL A 524 6.55 10.06 3.74
C VAL A 524 6.16 11.53 3.86
N GLN A 525 5.27 11.88 4.77
CA GLN A 525 4.89 13.28 5.05
C GLN A 525 5.99 14.12 5.72
N LYS A 526 7.05 13.49 6.27
CA LYS A 526 8.25 14.19 6.74
C LYS A 526 9.31 14.39 5.64
N THR A 527 9.31 13.53 4.61
CA THR A 527 10.43 13.44 3.66
C THR A 527 10.05 13.82 2.23
N ARG A 528 8.75 13.89 1.90
CA ARG A 528 8.20 14.25 0.58
C ARG A 528 7.34 15.51 0.70
N PHE A 529 7.69 16.54 -0.08
CA PHE A 529 7.11 17.88 0.02
C PHE A 529 6.25 18.18 -1.21
N LEU A 530 4.92 18.24 -1.03
CA LEU A 530 3.97 18.42 -2.13
C LEU A 530 3.95 19.87 -2.64
N HIS A 531 4.04 20.04 -3.96
CA HIS A 531 3.89 21.35 -4.61
C HIS A 531 2.54 21.50 -5.29
N PHE A 532 2.13 20.56 -6.15
CA PHE A 532 0.80 20.61 -6.76
C PHE A 532 0.23 19.21 -7.03
N VAL A 533 -1.09 19.16 -7.20
CA VAL A 533 -1.77 18.04 -7.86
C VAL A 533 -2.72 18.55 -8.94
N MET A 534 -2.87 17.81 -10.03
CA MET A 534 -3.65 18.24 -11.19
C MET A 534 -4.39 17.06 -11.79
N GLN A 535 -5.72 17.15 -11.96
CA GLN A 535 -6.47 16.05 -12.61
C GLN A 535 -6.18 16.06 -14.11
N LYS A 536 -6.14 14.88 -14.75
CA LYS A 536 -5.89 14.77 -16.19
C LYS A 536 -6.84 15.62 -17.06
N LYS A 537 -8.09 15.81 -16.63
CA LYS A 537 -9.09 16.66 -17.31
C LYS A 537 -8.70 18.16 -17.34
N ASP A 538 -7.80 18.58 -16.47
CA ASP A 538 -7.42 19.98 -16.29
C ASP A 538 -6.08 20.32 -16.95
N TYR A 539 -5.31 19.31 -17.41
CA TYR A 539 -4.03 19.48 -18.13
C TYR A 539 -4.13 20.40 -19.35
N GLY A 540 -5.33 20.61 -19.90
CA GLY A 540 -5.56 21.36 -21.14
C GLY A 540 -5.37 20.50 -22.38
N GLU A 541 -5.61 21.11 -23.54
CA GLU A 541 -5.22 20.53 -24.83
C GLU A 541 -3.70 20.42 -24.90
N ASP A 542 -3.21 19.31 -25.44
CA ASP A 542 -1.78 18.95 -25.56
C ASP A 542 -0.94 19.14 -24.28
N ALA A 543 -1.59 19.04 -23.11
CA ALA A 543 -1.02 19.24 -21.78
C ALA A 543 -0.49 20.66 -21.46
N GLN A 544 -0.87 21.68 -22.23
CA GLN A 544 -0.36 23.07 -22.09
C GLN A 544 -0.49 23.68 -20.69
N HIS A 545 -1.51 23.31 -19.89
CA HIS A 545 -1.67 23.82 -18.52
C HIS A 545 -0.72 23.10 -17.56
N LEU A 546 -0.44 21.82 -17.80
CA LEU A 546 0.53 21.06 -17.03
C LEU A 546 1.95 21.60 -17.25
N ASP A 547 2.29 21.99 -18.48
CA ASP A 547 3.57 22.63 -18.81
C ASP A 547 3.74 23.97 -18.09
N LYS A 548 2.69 24.79 -18.01
CA LYS A 548 2.71 26.03 -17.22
C LYS A 548 2.87 25.79 -15.73
N MET A 549 2.28 24.71 -15.18
CA MET A 549 2.52 24.29 -13.79
C MET A 549 3.99 23.90 -13.57
N PHE A 550 4.61 23.17 -14.51
CA PHE A 550 6.02 22.80 -14.41
C PHE A 550 6.98 23.95 -14.68
N ASP A 551 6.69 24.91 -15.57
CA ASP A 551 7.53 26.12 -15.71
C ASP A 551 7.42 27.03 -14.48
N ALA A 552 6.22 27.19 -13.89
CA ALA A 552 6.06 27.90 -12.61
C ALA A 552 6.84 27.22 -11.48
N LEU A 553 6.77 25.89 -11.38
CA LEU A 553 7.56 25.11 -10.42
C LEU A 553 9.08 25.26 -10.68
N ALA A 554 9.52 25.19 -11.93
CA ALA A 554 10.92 25.34 -12.33
C ALA A 554 11.47 26.74 -12.03
N ILE A 555 10.66 27.80 -12.22
CA ILE A 555 11.01 29.19 -11.86
C ILE A 555 11.26 29.30 -10.35
N ASP A 556 10.37 28.75 -9.53
CA ASP A 556 10.45 28.92 -8.08
C ASP A 556 11.49 28.02 -7.43
N LEU A 557 11.72 26.83 -7.99
CA LEU A 557 12.88 25.99 -7.68
C LEU A 557 14.21 26.66 -8.06
N ALA A 558 14.27 27.39 -9.19
CA ALA A 558 15.48 28.12 -9.57
C ALA A 558 15.80 29.25 -8.57
N LYS A 559 14.80 29.94 -8.00
CA LYS A 559 15.03 30.93 -6.92
C LYS A 559 15.66 30.29 -5.69
N LEU A 560 15.28 29.07 -5.32
CA LEU A 560 15.94 28.35 -4.21
C LEU A 560 17.43 28.05 -4.48
N GLN A 561 17.85 28.04 -5.75
CA GLN A 561 19.21 27.77 -6.19
C GLN A 561 20.04 29.06 -6.26
N THR A 562 19.45 30.15 -6.75
CA THR A 562 20.15 31.42 -6.98
C THR A 562 19.97 32.47 -5.86
N GLU A 563 18.80 32.48 -5.21
CA GLU A 563 18.47 33.39 -4.10
C GLU A 563 18.48 32.66 -2.76
N GLY A 564 18.01 31.41 -2.70
CA GLY A 564 17.92 30.64 -1.45
C GLY A 564 16.94 31.22 -0.41
N ILE A 565 16.93 30.60 0.77
CA ILE A 565 16.13 30.97 1.95
C ILE A 565 17.00 31.53 3.06
N LYS A 566 16.39 32.22 4.04
CA LYS A 566 17.10 32.78 5.20
C LYS A 566 16.94 31.90 6.43
N VAL A 567 18.06 31.53 7.06
CA VAL A 567 18.09 30.73 8.30
C VAL A 567 19.03 31.43 9.28
N ASN A 568 18.52 31.90 10.42
CA ASN A 568 19.30 32.57 11.46
C ASN A 568 20.22 33.73 10.97
N GLY A 569 19.82 34.40 9.88
CA GLY A 569 20.60 35.48 9.24
C GLY A 569 21.53 35.01 8.11
N GLU A 570 21.81 33.71 8.01
CA GLU A 570 22.56 33.12 6.90
C GLU A 570 21.65 32.77 5.71
N ARG A 571 22.24 32.61 4.52
CA ARG A 571 21.56 32.20 3.29
C ARG A 571 21.83 30.72 3.00
N TRP A 572 20.76 29.96 2.80
CA TRP A 572 20.78 28.54 2.48
C TRP A 572 20.12 28.29 1.12
N HIS A 573 20.73 27.47 0.29
CA HIS A 573 20.26 27.13 -1.05
C HIS A 573 19.74 25.69 -1.09
N LEU A 574 18.75 25.43 -1.94
CA LEU A 574 18.19 24.10 -2.15
C LEU A 574 18.23 23.78 -3.64
N VAL A 575 19.02 22.78 -4.01
CA VAL A 575 19.41 22.51 -5.40
C VAL A 575 18.83 21.20 -5.87
N VAL A 576 17.96 21.27 -6.89
CA VAL A 576 17.43 20.10 -7.57
C VAL A 576 18.49 19.60 -8.55
N ILE A 577 19.10 18.45 -8.24
CA ILE A 577 20.16 17.85 -9.07
C ILE A 577 19.64 16.88 -10.13
N ALA A 578 18.41 16.38 -9.97
CA ALA A 578 17.74 15.49 -10.92
C ALA A 578 16.21 15.49 -10.73
N ALA A 579 15.51 15.09 -11.79
CA ALA A 579 14.14 14.63 -11.75
C ALA A 579 14.10 13.09 -11.72
N VAL A 580 13.25 12.54 -10.85
CA VAL A 580 12.99 11.10 -10.68
C VAL A 580 11.50 10.81 -10.84
N GLY A 581 11.14 9.59 -11.18
CA GLY A 581 9.74 9.19 -11.43
C GLY A 581 9.67 8.04 -12.42
N ASP A 582 8.45 7.70 -12.82
CA ASP A 582 8.23 6.70 -13.86
C ASP A 582 8.55 7.26 -15.27
N TRP A 583 8.70 6.36 -16.24
CA TRP A 583 9.06 6.78 -17.60
C TRP A 583 7.91 7.51 -18.33
N GLN A 584 6.64 7.35 -17.90
CA GLN A 584 5.52 8.12 -18.44
C GLN A 584 5.55 9.58 -17.98
N PHE A 585 5.96 9.84 -16.75
CA PHE A 585 6.20 11.18 -16.23
C PHE A 585 7.30 11.89 -17.05
N PHE A 586 8.44 11.24 -17.25
CA PHE A 586 9.52 11.81 -18.09
C PHE A 586 9.05 12.07 -19.53
N ALA A 587 8.34 11.13 -20.15
CA ALA A 587 7.84 11.29 -21.51
C ALA A 587 6.93 12.52 -21.69
N LYS A 588 6.11 12.82 -20.68
CA LYS A 588 5.22 14.00 -20.67
C LYS A 588 6.00 15.29 -20.40
N VAL A 589 6.70 15.37 -19.25
CA VAL A 589 7.28 16.64 -18.78
C VAL A 589 8.58 17.00 -19.50
N GLY A 590 9.27 15.99 -20.07
CA GLY A 590 10.43 16.19 -20.94
C GLY A 590 10.08 16.36 -22.43
N HIS A 591 8.79 16.27 -22.81
CA HIS A 591 8.34 16.27 -24.22
C HIS A 591 9.15 15.32 -25.11
N LEU A 592 9.30 14.07 -24.64
CA LEU A 592 10.33 13.17 -25.17
C LEU A 592 9.95 12.58 -26.54
N ASN A 593 10.67 12.98 -27.58
CA ASN A 593 10.56 12.42 -28.93
C ASN A 593 11.23 11.03 -29.08
N ARG A 594 11.94 10.55 -28.05
CA ARG A 594 12.43 9.16 -27.92
C ARG A 594 12.06 8.60 -26.54
N CYS A 595 11.22 7.56 -26.50
CA CYS A 595 10.84 6.91 -25.26
C CYS A 595 10.29 5.49 -25.48
N TYR A 596 10.08 4.75 -24.39
CA TYR A 596 9.70 3.34 -24.38
C TYR A 596 8.40 3.01 -25.16
N THR A 597 7.53 3.99 -25.40
CA THR A 597 6.28 3.78 -26.15
C THR A 597 6.52 3.44 -27.62
N HIS A 598 7.71 3.80 -28.13
CA HIS A 598 8.19 3.49 -29.48
C HIS A 598 8.77 2.08 -29.63
N VAL A 599 8.69 1.21 -28.61
CA VAL A 599 9.06 -0.20 -28.80
C VAL A 599 8.12 -0.88 -29.80
N SER A 600 8.68 -1.68 -30.71
CA SER A 600 7.87 -2.43 -31.68
C SER A 600 6.94 -3.42 -30.98
N LYS A 601 5.64 -3.36 -31.30
CA LYS A 601 4.60 -4.19 -30.66
C LYS A 601 4.20 -5.41 -31.51
N ARG A 602 4.72 -5.52 -32.73
CA ARG A 602 4.42 -6.59 -33.70
C ARG A 602 5.64 -6.85 -34.58
N SER A 603 5.89 -8.13 -34.90
CA SER A 603 6.94 -8.47 -35.86
C SER A 603 6.73 -7.73 -37.19
N GLY A 604 7.81 -7.21 -37.78
CA GLY A 604 7.79 -6.41 -39.01
C GLY A 604 7.38 -4.93 -38.85
N GLN A 605 6.89 -4.49 -37.69
CA GLN A 605 6.58 -3.06 -37.47
C GLN A 605 7.87 -2.26 -37.27
N LYS A 606 8.24 -1.44 -38.27
CA LYS A 606 9.34 -0.48 -38.18
C LYS A 606 9.00 0.66 -37.22
N THR A 607 9.56 0.59 -36.02
CA THR A 607 9.61 1.70 -35.06
C THR A 607 11.07 2.13 -34.96
N LEU A 608 11.35 3.37 -35.34
CA LEU A 608 12.72 3.86 -35.57
C LEU A 608 12.97 5.26 -34.96
N ASN A 609 12.05 5.70 -34.09
CA ASN A 609 12.12 6.97 -33.36
C ASN A 609 12.93 6.85 -32.05
N GLY A 610 13.58 5.71 -31.76
CA GLY A 610 14.29 5.48 -30.52
C GLY A 610 13.38 5.11 -29.34
N ILE A 611 13.80 4.09 -28.59
CA ILE A 611 13.09 3.56 -27.41
C ILE A 611 13.64 4.12 -26.09
N CYS A 612 14.83 4.73 -26.12
CA CYS A 612 15.50 5.29 -24.96
C CYS A 612 15.61 6.82 -25.04
N HIS A 613 15.46 7.51 -23.92
CA HIS A 613 15.72 8.96 -23.85
C HIS A 613 17.22 9.25 -23.71
N LEU A 614 17.93 8.45 -22.92
CA LEU A 614 19.35 8.63 -22.59
C LEU A 614 20.31 8.39 -23.77
N CYS A 615 19.91 7.63 -24.79
CA CYS A 615 20.75 7.23 -25.92
C CYS A 615 19.94 7.13 -27.24
N LEU A 616 20.56 6.62 -28.30
CA LEU A 616 19.96 6.42 -29.62
C LEU A 616 19.46 4.98 -29.87
N ALA A 617 19.36 4.14 -28.85
CA ALA A 617 18.84 2.78 -28.94
C ALA A 617 17.46 2.73 -29.62
N GLY A 618 17.32 1.90 -30.66
CA GLY A 618 16.08 1.74 -31.44
C GLY A 618 15.83 2.86 -32.46
N THR A 619 16.86 3.61 -32.84
CA THR A 619 16.80 4.57 -33.96
C THR A 619 17.35 3.97 -35.25
N HIS A 620 17.19 4.66 -36.38
CA HIS A 620 17.84 4.29 -37.64
C HIS A 620 19.37 4.11 -37.52
N GLY A 621 20.05 4.94 -36.71
CA GLY A 621 21.51 4.89 -36.53
C GLY A 621 22.00 3.84 -35.52
N CYS A 622 21.11 3.39 -34.62
CA CYS A 622 21.40 2.33 -33.66
C CYS A 622 20.16 1.43 -33.50
N PRO A 623 19.89 0.54 -34.48
CA PRO A 623 18.64 -0.24 -34.53
C PRO A 623 18.58 -1.31 -33.44
N THR A 624 19.72 -1.89 -33.06
CA THR A 624 19.83 -2.75 -31.88
C THR A 624 19.63 -1.89 -30.63
N TRP A 625 18.57 -2.15 -29.89
CA TRP A 625 18.29 -1.45 -28.64
C TRP A 625 18.69 -2.26 -27.41
N GLU A 626 18.78 -3.59 -27.50
CA GLU A 626 19.29 -4.42 -26.41
C GLU A 626 19.89 -5.75 -26.90
N ASP A 627 21.02 -6.14 -26.30
CA ASP A 627 21.80 -7.35 -26.58
C ASP A 627 22.56 -7.89 -25.33
N PHE A 628 22.49 -7.18 -24.20
CA PHE A 628 23.07 -7.53 -22.89
C PHE A 628 24.61 -7.72 -22.86
N VAL A 629 25.35 -7.16 -23.82
CA VAL A 629 26.83 -7.19 -23.83
C VAL A 629 27.44 -6.02 -23.06
N ASP A 630 28.67 -6.15 -22.53
CA ASP A 630 29.31 -5.10 -21.71
C ASP A 630 29.65 -3.79 -22.46
N SER A 631 29.65 -3.85 -23.80
CA SER A 631 29.95 -2.73 -24.70
C SER A 631 28.90 -2.65 -25.82
N PRO A 632 27.64 -2.34 -25.48
CA PRO A 632 26.55 -2.38 -26.45
C PRO A 632 26.61 -1.16 -27.37
N THR A 633 26.16 -1.33 -28.61
CA THR A 633 26.31 -0.30 -29.67
C THR A 633 25.66 1.04 -29.34
N TRP A 634 24.64 1.06 -28.48
CA TRP A 634 23.99 2.28 -28.02
C TRP A 634 24.78 3.05 -26.95
N ARG A 635 25.72 2.42 -26.22
CA ARG A 635 26.50 3.08 -25.15
C ARG A 635 27.25 4.34 -25.59
N PRO A 636 28.04 4.34 -26.70
CA PRO A 636 28.69 5.55 -27.18
C PRO A 636 27.72 6.64 -27.69
N THR A 637 26.41 6.35 -27.80
CA THR A 637 25.38 7.33 -28.19
C THR A 637 24.69 7.98 -26.99
N CYS A 638 25.12 7.69 -25.76
CA CYS A 638 24.59 8.31 -24.56
C CYS A 638 24.88 9.83 -24.54
N GLY A 639 23.83 10.65 -24.38
CA GLY A 639 23.95 12.11 -24.33
C GLY A 639 24.32 12.80 -25.65
N THR A 640 24.59 12.08 -26.74
CA THR A 640 25.07 12.67 -28.01
C THR A 640 24.00 13.45 -28.78
N LEU A 641 22.72 13.24 -28.46
CA LEU A 641 21.59 13.95 -29.03
C LEU A 641 20.48 14.05 -27.99
N GLU A 642 19.84 15.20 -27.87
CA GLU A 642 18.76 15.40 -26.91
C GLU A 642 17.45 14.74 -27.40
N PRO A 643 16.61 14.18 -26.50
CA PRO A 643 15.35 13.54 -26.84
C PRO A 643 14.16 14.51 -26.92
N TRP A 644 14.38 15.78 -27.25
CA TRP A 644 13.35 16.81 -27.36
C TRP A 644 13.69 17.78 -28.50
N GLU A 645 12.67 18.43 -29.06
CA GLU A 645 12.86 19.50 -30.06
C GLU A 645 13.09 20.86 -29.39
N GLN A 646 12.39 21.12 -28.27
CA GLN A 646 12.57 22.29 -27.43
C GLN A 646 13.01 21.87 -26.03
N THR A 647 14.05 22.52 -25.49
CA THR A 647 14.57 22.22 -24.15
C THR A 647 13.48 22.45 -23.07
N PRO A 648 13.13 21.43 -22.26
CA PRO A 648 12.11 21.53 -21.22
C PRO A 648 12.43 22.60 -20.17
N SER A 649 11.39 23.16 -19.53
CA SER A 649 11.52 24.21 -18.51
C SER A 649 12.43 23.81 -17.34
N LEU A 650 12.36 22.55 -16.90
CA LEU A 650 13.22 21.98 -15.87
C LEU A 650 14.70 22.04 -16.28
N ILE A 651 15.04 21.54 -17.47
CA ILE A 651 16.41 21.51 -18.02
C ILE A 651 16.96 22.93 -18.27
N ARG A 652 16.08 23.86 -18.65
CA ARG A 652 16.44 25.25 -18.94
C ARG A 652 16.74 26.09 -17.69
N ARG A 653 16.18 25.73 -16.52
CA ARG A 653 16.17 26.58 -15.32
C ARG A 653 16.90 26.00 -14.11
N LEU A 654 17.15 24.69 -14.08
CA LEU A 654 17.76 23.98 -12.95
C LEU A 654 19.17 23.52 -13.31
N HIS A 655 19.97 23.18 -12.28
CA HIS A 655 21.32 22.65 -12.49
C HIS A 655 21.32 21.30 -13.23
N VAL A 656 22.18 21.19 -14.24
CA VAL A 656 22.30 20.03 -15.13
C VAL A 656 23.76 19.77 -15.50
N ASN A 657 24.10 18.53 -15.85
CA ASN A 657 25.37 18.25 -16.51
C ASN A 657 25.33 18.74 -17.96
N VAL A 658 26.15 19.73 -18.33
CA VAL A 658 26.15 20.33 -19.68
C VAL A 658 26.56 19.36 -20.78
N ALA A 659 27.39 18.35 -20.46
CA ALA A 659 27.83 17.33 -21.40
C ALA A 659 26.78 16.23 -21.64
N ASN A 660 25.78 16.11 -20.75
CA ASN A 660 24.67 15.17 -20.91
C ASN A 660 23.43 15.70 -20.17
N ARG A 661 22.78 16.74 -20.69
CA ARG A 661 21.61 17.37 -20.03
C ARG A 661 20.45 16.39 -19.83
N VAL A 662 20.40 15.32 -20.61
CA VAL A 662 19.39 14.25 -20.52
C VAL A 662 19.52 13.44 -19.23
N SER A 663 20.70 13.35 -18.63
CA SER A 663 20.92 12.65 -17.36
C SER A 663 20.18 13.26 -16.18
N PHE A 664 19.64 14.48 -16.31
CA PHE A 664 18.74 15.06 -15.31
C PHE A 664 17.46 14.22 -15.11
N PHE A 665 16.98 13.50 -16.13
CA PHE A 665 15.87 12.55 -16.00
C PHE A 665 16.37 11.16 -15.60
N GLN A 666 16.66 11.01 -14.30
CA GLN A 666 17.29 9.83 -13.71
C GLN A 666 16.31 8.64 -13.63
N PRO A 667 16.59 7.51 -14.30
CA PRO A 667 15.69 6.35 -14.28
C PRO A 667 15.66 5.68 -12.91
N ASP A 668 14.46 5.31 -12.44
CA ASP A 668 14.31 4.66 -11.16
C ASP A 668 14.53 3.12 -11.25
N PHE A 669 15.30 2.58 -10.31
CA PHE A 669 15.59 1.15 -10.24
C PHE A 669 14.36 0.30 -9.86
N TRP A 670 13.38 0.89 -9.16
CA TRP A 670 12.28 0.16 -8.55
C TRP A 670 11.21 -0.24 -9.55
N HIS A 671 10.73 0.66 -10.41
CA HIS A 671 9.85 0.30 -11.53
C HIS A 671 10.55 -0.61 -12.52
N CYS A 672 11.85 -0.42 -12.75
CA CYS A 672 12.61 -1.19 -13.74
C CYS A 672 12.82 -2.65 -13.31
N LEU A 673 13.20 -2.90 -12.05
CA LEU A 673 13.34 -4.26 -11.52
C LEU A 673 12.03 -4.78 -10.88
N HIS A 674 11.58 -4.15 -9.80
CA HIS A 674 10.57 -4.71 -8.90
C HIS A 674 9.15 -4.68 -9.49
N LEU A 675 8.83 -3.72 -10.36
CA LEU A 675 7.61 -3.71 -11.18
C LEU A 675 7.90 -4.01 -12.67
N GLY A 676 9.02 -4.66 -12.98
CA GLY A 676 9.50 -4.91 -14.33
C GLY A 676 10.23 -6.23 -14.47
N ALA A 677 11.54 -6.17 -14.76
CA ALA A 677 12.36 -7.32 -15.09
C ALA A 677 12.28 -8.47 -14.06
N GLY A 678 12.23 -8.15 -12.76
CA GLY A 678 12.12 -9.13 -11.69
C GLY A 678 10.79 -9.88 -11.70
N LYS A 679 9.70 -9.20 -12.08
CA LYS A 679 8.38 -9.84 -12.26
C LYS A 679 8.40 -10.82 -13.43
N ASN A 680 8.97 -10.39 -14.55
CA ASN A 680 9.09 -11.20 -15.76
C ASN A 680 9.96 -12.44 -15.53
N LEU A 681 11.08 -12.28 -14.80
CA LEU A 681 11.94 -13.39 -14.39
C LEU A 681 11.16 -14.41 -13.55
N VAL A 682 10.53 -13.98 -12.45
CA VAL A 682 9.79 -14.86 -11.53
C VAL A 682 8.67 -15.61 -12.23
N ALA A 683 7.81 -14.91 -12.98
CA ALA A 683 6.65 -15.55 -13.61
C ALA A 683 7.06 -16.53 -14.73
N SER A 684 8.11 -16.20 -15.50
CA SER A 684 8.68 -17.10 -16.51
C SER A 684 9.38 -18.30 -15.86
N ALA A 685 10.13 -18.08 -14.78
CA ALA A 685 10.77 -19.14 -14.01
C ALA A 685 9.76 -20.13 -13.43
N VAL A 686 8.67 -19.65 -12.84
CA VAL A 686 7.59 -20.52 -12.33
C VAL A 686 6.95 -21.30 -13.48
N ALA A 687 6.70 -20.69 -14.64
CA ALA A 687 6.18 -21.40 -15.81
C ALA A 687 7.08 -22.54 -16.30
N GLU A 688 8.40 -22.41 -16.15
CA GLU A 688 9.35 -23.48 -16.46
C GLU A 688 9.44 -24.53 -15.35
N TRP A 689 9.43 -24.13 -14.08
CA TRP A 689 9.36 -25.06 -12.94
C TRP A 689 8.12 -25.96 -13.01
N LEU A 690 6.95 -25.43 -13.41
CA LEU A 690 5.72 -26.19 -13.63
C LEU A 690 5.85 -27.34 -14.65
N ARG A 691 6.92 -27.39 -15.44
CA ARG A 691 7.20 -28.50 -16.37
C ARG A 691 7.82 -29.71 -15.67
N VAL A 692 8.63 -29.49 -14.63
CA VAL A 692 9.47 -30.52 -13.98
C VAL A 692 9.07 -30.87 -12.55
N VAL A 693 8.34 -30.02 -11.83
CA VAL A 693 7.89 -30.32 -10.46
C VAL A 693 6.81 -31.43 -10.46
N PRO A 694 6.73 -32.25 -9.40
CA PRO A 694 5.73 -33.30 -9.28
C PRO A 694 4.29 -32.73 -9.24
N GLY A 695 3.35 -33.51 -9.77
CA GLY A 695 1.93 -33.20 -9.84
C GLY A 695 1.31 -33.70 -11.16
N ALA A 696 0.14 -34.33 -11.08
CA ALA A 696 -0.56 -34.92 -12.22
C ALA A 696 -1.13 -33.86 -13.18
N ASN A 697 -1.45 -32.67 -12.65
CA ASN A 697 -1.96 -31.53 -13.41
C ASN A 697 -1.30 -30.21 -12.97
N ILE A 698 -1.51 -29.15 -13.75
CA ILE A 698 -0.92 -27.82 -13.49
C ILE A 698 -1.34 -27.26 -12.12
N GLY A 699 -2.55 -27.56 -11.64
CA GLY A 699 -3.04 -27.13 -10.32
C GLY A 699 -2.22 -27.70 -9.19
N GLU A 700 -2.03 -29.02 -9.16
CA GLU A 700 -1.17 -29.70 -8.18
C GLU A 700 0.28 -29.21 -8.22
N ARG A 701 0.81 -28.94 -9.41
CA ARG A 701 2.16 -28.38 -9.58
C ARG A 701 2.28 -26.95 -9.04
N PHE A 702 1.22 -26.14 -9.14
CA PHE A 702 1.16 -24.85 -8.45
C PHE A 702 1.10 -25.03 -6.92
N CYS A 703 0.29 -25.95 -6.41
CA CYS A 703 0.23 -26.25 -4.98
C CYS A 703 1.61 -26.66 -4.44
N PHE A 704 2.36 -27.52 -5.14
CA PHE A 704 3.72 -27.90 -4.74
C PHE A 704 4.67 -26.69 -4.60
N ILE A 705 4.64 -25.75 -5.56
CA ILE A 705 5.49 -24.55 -5.52
C ILE A 705 5.00 -23.56 -4.44
N ASP A 706 3.68 -23.36 -4.30
CA ASP A 706 3.13 -22.48 -3.26
C ASP A 706 3.37 -23.04 -1.86
N ASP A 707 3.14 -24.32 -1.59
CA ASP A 707 3.38 -24.92 -0.28
C ASP A 707 4.85 -24.75 0.17
N ALA A 708 5.79 -24.92 -0.76
CA ALA A 708 7.21 -24.63 -0.53
C ALA A 708 7.45 -23.13 -0.25
N ALA A 709 6.83 -22.22 -1.01
CA ALA A 709 6.91 -20.78 -0.79
C ALA A 709 6.32 -20.36 0.56
N GLN A 710 5.13 -20.86 0.92
CA GLN A 710 4.48 -20.60 2.20
C GLN A 710 5.29 -21.17 3.36
N ALA A 711 5.91 -22.35 3.22
CA ALA A 711 6.80 -22.91 4.24
C ALA A 711 8.04 -22.02 4.47
N TRP A 712 8.67 -21.57 3.39
CA TRP A 712 9.82 -20.66 3.44
C TRP A 712 9.47 -19.27 4.01
N LEU A 713 8.34 -18.69 3.60
CA LEU A 713 7.84 -17.43 4.13
C LEU A 713 7.51 -17.54 5.64
N ARG A 714 6.89 -18.65 6.06
CA ARG A 714 6.62 -18.94 7.48
C ARG A 714 7.90 -19.00 8.31
N SER A 715 8.96 -19.67 7.84
CA SER A 715 10.22 -19.76 8.59
C SER A 715 10.92 -18.41 8.77
N ARG A 716 10.69 -17.47 7.86
CA ARG A 716 11.19 -16.09 7.92
C ARG A 716 10.25 -15.10 8.62
N ASN A 717 9.02 -15.51 8.93
CA ASN A 717 7.93 -14.62 9.36
C ASN A 717 7.61 -13.50 8.32
N ASP A 718 7.85 -13.78 7.04
CA ASP A 718 7.48 -12.92 5.90
C ASP A 718 6.11 -13.33 5.33
N LYS A 719 5.46 -12.45 4.54
CA LYS A 719 4.17 -12.71 3.87
C LYS A 719 4.06 -11.97 2.54
N LEU A 720 3.49 -12.62 1.52
CA LEU A 720 3.15 -11.99 0.23
C LEU A 720 1.83 -11.22 0.31
N TYR A 721 1.74 -10.05 -0.34
CA TYR A 721 0.47 -9.34 -0.53
C TYR A 721 -0.45 -10.06 -1.52
N CYS A 722 0.11 -10.72 -2.54
CA CYS A 722 -0.64 -11.60 -3.44
C CYS A 722 -1.13 -12.90 -2.78
N LYS A 723 -0.77 -13.13 -1.51
CA LYS A 723 -1.06 -14.30 -0.66
C LYS A 723 -0.44 -15.63 -1.12
N CYS A 724 -0.58 -16.01 -2.39
CA CYS A 724 -0.11 -17.29 -2.92
C CYS A 724 0.47 -17.20 -4.35
N ILE A 725 1.23 -18.22 -4.72
CA ILE A 725 1.70 -18.51 -6.08
C ILE A 725 0.62 -19.34 -6.79
N SER A 726 0.10 -18.83 -7.90
CA SER A 726 -1.01 -19.43 -8.64
C SER A 726 -0.98 -19.01 -10.12
N ALA A 727 -1.77 -19.66 -10.96
CA ALA A 727 -1.96 -19.26 -12.36
C ALA A 727 -2.35 -17.77 -12.48
N VAL A 728 -3.27 -17.30 -11.63
CA VAL A 728 -3.74 -15.91 -11.62
C VAL A 728 -2.64 -14.94 -11.17
N THR A 729 -1.92 -15.25 -10.08
CA THR A 729 -0.87 -14.35 -9.59
C THR A 729 0.33 -14.33 -10.52
N MET A 730 0.73 -15.45 -11.13
CA MET A 730 1.78 -15.49 -12.15
C MET A 730 1.32 -14.95 -13.52
N GLY A 731 0.02 -14.82 -13.77
CA GLY A 731 -0.54 -14.40 -15.06
C GLY A 731 -0.30 -15.43 -16.17
N ILE A 732 -0.52 -16.71 -15.87
CA ILE A 732 -0.31 -17.85 -16.77
C ILE A 732 -1.68 -18.40 -17.20
N ASP A 733 -2.14 -18.04 -18.39
CA ASP A 733 -3.35 -18.64 -19.00
C ASP A 733 -3.07 -20.05 -19.54
N SER A 734 -1.87 -20.26 -20.08
CA SER A 734 -1.38 -21.54 -20.60
C SER A 734 0.14 -21.55 -20.59
N LEU A 735 0.75 -22.73 -20.62
CA LEU A 735 2.21 -22.88 -20.69
C LEU A 735 2.80 -22.49 -22.07
N GLN A 736 1.99 -22.10 -23.05
CA GLN A 736 2.47 -21.61 -24.35
C GLN A 736 2.50 -20.08 -24.44
N LYS A 737 1.70 -19.37 -23.65
CA LYS A 737 1.74 -17.90 -23.60
C LYS A 737 2.84 -17.40 -22.66
N VAL A 738 3.36 -16.23 -22.95
CA VAL A 738 4.24 -15.50 -22.03
C VAL A 738 3.50 -15.14 -20.71
N PRO A 739 4.08 -15.43 -19.54
CA PRO A 739 3.48 -15.05 -18.26
C PRO A 739 3.45 -13.53 -18.03
N ASN A 740 2.32 -13.00 -17.57
CA ASN A 740 2.12 -11.55 -17.40
C ASN A 740 2.39 -11.01 -15.98
N ALA A 741 2.67 -11.88 -14.99
CA ALA A 741 2.95 -11.52 -13.60
C ALA A 741 1.88 -10.59 -12.97
N GLY A 742 0.70 -11.13 -12.64
CA GLY A 742 -0.48 -10.37 -12.23
C GLY A 742 -0.40 -9.60 -10.91
N TRP A 743 0.58 -9.85 -10.02
CA TRP A 743 0.67 -9.16 -8.72
C TRP A 743 1.01 -7.67 -8.84
N GLN A 744 0.49 -6.87 -7.91
CA GLN A 744 0.53 -5.40 -7.97
C GLN A 744 1.48 -4.76 -6.96
N LYS A 745 2.07 -5.54 -6.04
CA LYS A 745 2.96 -5.03 -4.98
C LYS A 745 4.40 -5.44 -5.24
N ALA A 746 5.25 -4.45 -5.44
CA ALA A 746 6.67 -4.62 -5.75
C ALA A 746 7.46 -5.37 -4.66
N SER A 747 7.01 -5.30 -3.41
CA SER A 747 7.56 -6.08 -2.29
C SER A 747 7.41 -7.59 -2.49
N ASP A 748 6.35 -8.03 -3.16
CA ASP A 748 6.17 -9.45 -3.49
C ASP A 748 7.25 -9.88 -4.47
N THR A 749 7.67 -9.02 -5.40
CA THR A 749 8.77 -9.32 -6.33
C THR A 749 10.09 -9.55 -5.59
N THR A 750 10.41 -8.77 -4.55
CA THR A 750 11.61 -9.01 -3.72
C THR A 750 11.56 -10.38 -3.05
N LEU A 751 10.45 -10.69 -2.39
CA LEU A 751 10.26 -11.98 -1.70
C LEU A 751 10.24 -13.17 -2.66
N LEU A 752 9.64 -13.01 -3.85
CA LEU A 752 9.58 -14.06 -4.86
C LEU A 752 10.92 -14.28 -5.58
N LEU A 753 11.75 -13.24 -5.73
CA LEU A 753 13.12 -13.39 -6.23
C LEU A 753 14.02 -14.12 -5.22
N GLU A 754 13.94 -13.76 -3.94
CA GLU A 754 14.64 -14.49 -2.86
C GLU A 754 14.14 -15.93 -2.72
N PHE A 755 12.82 -16.16 -2.83
CA PHE A 755 12.24 -17.50 -2.87
C PHE A 755 12.73 -18.30 -4.08
N LEU A 756 12.81 -17.70 -5.27
CA LEU A 756 13.27 -18.39 -6.49
C LEU A 756 14.71 -18.90 -6.34
N GLU A 757 15.62 -18.08 -5.80
CA GLU A 757 17.00 -18.52 -5.49
C GLU A 757 17.01 -19.67 -4.46
N HIS A 758 16.21 -19.56 -3.39
CA HIS A 758 16.08 -20.62 -2.39
C HIS A 758 15.49 -21.91 -2.97
N PHE A 759 14.45 -21.83 -3.79
CA PHE A 759 13.76 -22.96 -4.38
C PHE A 759 14.66 -23.72 -5.37
N CYS A 760 15.45 -22.99 -6.17
CA CYS A 760 16.50 -23.59 -7.00
C CYS A 760 17.58 -24.28 -6.15
N SER A 761 17.99 -23.68 -5.02
CA SER A 761 18.99 -24.26 -4.12
C SER A 761 18.50 -25.53 -3.40
N VAL A 762 17.23 -25.59 -3.00
CA VAL A 762 16.63 -26.79 -2.37
C VAL A 762 16.42 -27.89 -3.41
N ASN A 763 16.02 -27.53 -4.63
CA ASN A 763 15.79 -28.45 -5.73
C ASN A 763 16.99 -28.53 -6.68
N ALA A 764 18.22 -28.42 -6.17
CA ALA A 764 19.44 -28.29 -6.97
C ALA A 764 19.65 -29.43 -7.98
N GLY A 765 19.17 -30.65 -7.70
CA GLY A 765 19.18 -31.76 -8.65
C GLY A 765 18.33 -31.48 -9.91
N LEU A 766 17.09 -31.02 -9.73
CA LEU A 766 16.21 -30.63 -10.83
C LEU A 766 16.72 -29.36 -11.54
N ALA A 767 17.18 -28.37 -10.76
CA ALA A 767 17.68 -27.11 -11.30
C ALA A 767 18.95 -27.30 -12.15
N ASN A 768 19.83 -28.25 -11.82
CA ASN A 768 21.02 -28.54 -12.61
C ASN A 768 20.75 -29.47 -13.82
N ALA A 769 19.70 -30.30 -13.75
CA ALA A 769 19.32 -31.19 -14.84
C ALA A 769 18.66 -30.47 -16.02
N ASP A 770 17.89 -29.40 -15.77
CA ASP A 770 17.34 -28.54 -16.81
C ASP A 770 18.21 -27.28 -17.04
N PRO A 771 18.78 -27.07 -18.24
CA PRO A 771 19.64 -25.92 -18.52
C PRO A 771 18.97 -24.54 -18.32
N ILE A 772 17.66 -24.42 -18.53
CA ILE A 772 16.91 -23.17 -18.35
C ILE A 772 16.71 -22.89 -16.86
N LEU A 773 16.42 -23.92 -16.06
CA LEU A 773 16.32 -23.78 -14.60
C LEU A 773 17.69 -23.45 -13.97
N ARG A 774 18.79 -24.00 -14.52
CA ARG A 774 20.15 -23.67 -14.11
C ARG A 774 20.46 -22.19 -14.35
N TRP A 775 20.19 -21.67 -15.54
CA TRP A 775 20.38 -20.25 -15.85
C TRP A 775 19.41 -19.35 -15.09
N THR A 776 18.21 -19.84 -14.76
CA THR A 776 17.24 -19.15 -13.89
C THR A 776 17.82 -18.97 -12.48
N TRP A 777 18.46 -20.00 -11.93
CA TRP A 777 19.15 -19.90 -10.64
C TRP A 777 20.31 -18.91 -10.70
N VAL A 778 21.15 -18.97 -11.74
CA VAL A 778 22.27 -18.01 -11.93
C VAL A 778 21.74 -16.56 -12.02
N ALA A 779 20.67 -16.32 -12.77
CA ALA A 779 20.04 -15.01 -12.87
C ALA A 779 19.50 -14.52 -11.51
N ALA A 780 18.75 -15.36 -10.79
CA ALA A 780 18.18 -15.05 -9.48
C ALA A 780 19.26 -14.74 -8.43
N SER A 781 20.29 -15.58 -8.31
CA SER A 781 21.39 -15.36 -7.37
C SER A 781 22.16 -14.07 -7.64
N ASN A 782 22.44 -13.76 -8.91
CA ASN A 782 23.13 -12.52 -9.27
C ASN A 782 22.30 -11.28 -8.92
N ILE A 783 21.01 -11.25 -9.29
CA ILE A 783 20.18 -10.06 -9.00
C ILE A 783 19.90 -9.91 -7.50
N ASN A 784 19.70 -11.01 -6.77
CA ASN A 784 19.53 -10.96 -5.31
C ASN A 784 20.79 -10.51 -4.58
N LEU A 785 21.98 -10.87 -5.06
CA LEU A 785 23.23 -10.36 -4.48
C LEU A 785 23.40 -8.87 -4.76
N ALA A 786 23.16 -8.43 -6.00
CA ALA A 786 23.21 -7.00 -6.37
C ALA A 786 22.22 -6.17 -5.53
N VAL A 787 20.97 -6.61 -5.41
CA VAL A 787 19.93 -5.97 -4.58
C VAL A 787 20.34 -5.94 -3.10
N ARG A 788 20.78 -7.07 -2.53
CA ARG A 788 21.23 -7.12 -1.12
C ARG A 788 22.36 -6.12 -0.86
N MET A 789 23.34 -6.02 -1.74
CA MET A 789 24.46 -5.09 -1.58
C MET A 789 24.05 -3.63 -1.76
N LEU A 790 23.18 -3.31 -2.74
CA LEU A 790 22.64 -1.96 -2.93
C LEU A 790 21.93 -1.43 -1.68
N TYR A 791 20.98 -2.19 -1.12
CA TYR A 791 20.21 -1.73 0.05
C TYR A 791 21.03 -1.73 1.36
N ARG A 792 22.17 -2.44 1.40
CA ARG A 792 23.12 -2.39 2.52
C ARG A 792 24.11 -1.25 2.39
N GLY A 793 24.57 -0.93 1.18
CA GLY A 793 25.68 -0.02 0.92
C GLY A 793 25.40 1.47 1.12
N GLY A 794 24.13 1.89 1.18
CA GLY A 794 23.77 3.29 1.46
C GLY A 794 23.69 4.18 0.22
N LEU A 795 23.87 5.50 0.42
CA LEU A 795 23.79 6.52 -0.63
C LEU A 795 25.07 6.56 -1.47
N TRP A 796 26.22 6.46 -0.82
CA TRP A 796 27.53 6.36 -1.45
C TRP A 796 28.05 4.93 -1.29
N LEU A 797 28.27 4.26 -2.42
CA LEU A 797 28.91 2.95 -2.46
C LEU A 797 30.42 3.15 -2.60
N ASP A 798 31.21 2.44 -1.79
CA ASP A 798 32.64 2.33 -2.05
C ASP A 798 32.89 1.57 -3.36
N GLN A 799 34.05 1.78 -3.97
CA GLN A 799 34.46 1.17 -5.23
C GLN A 799 34.27 -0.37 -5.26
N SER A 800 34.57 -1.09 -4.17
CA SER A 800 34.48 -2.55 -4.13
C SER A 800 33.04 -3.06 -4.09
N THR A 801 32.19 -2.39 -3.29
CA THR A 801 30.74 -2.65 -3.25
C THR A 801 30.10 -2.33 -4.60
N ALA A 802 30.44 -1.17 -5.19
CA ALA A 802 29.92 -0.72 -6.47
C ALA A 802 30.28 -1.66 -7.63
N HIS A 803 31.55 -2.07 -7.74
CA HIS A 803 31.97 -3.07 -8.73
C HIS A 803 31.24 -4.40 -8.57
N THR A 804 31.03 -4.85 -7.33
CA THR A 804 30.34 -6.12 -7.08
C THR A 804 28.87 -6.04 -7.47
N VAL A 805 28.17 -4.97 -7.09
CA VAL A 805 26.79 -4.70 -7.52
C VAL A 805 26.68 -4.64 -9.04
N ALA A 806 27.54 -3.86 -9.70
CA ALA A 806 27.51 -3.69 -11.15
C ALA A 806 27.77 -5.01 -11.88
N ARG A 807 28.81 -5.76 -11.49
CA ARG A 807 29.14 -7.09 -12.06
C ARG A 807 27.97 -8.06 -11.90
N CYS A 808 27.35 -8.13 -10.73
CA CYS A 808 26.20 -9.01 -10.51
C CYS A 808 24.97 -8.57 -11.31
N GLY A 809 24.72 -7.27 -11.43
CA GLY A 809 23.64 -6.72 -12.27
C GLY A 809 23.81 -7.04 -13.77
N LEU A 810 25.03 -6.85 -14.30
CA LEU A 810 25.37 -7.19 -15.69
C LEU A 810 25.30 -8.71 -15.94
N ASN A 811 25.78 -9.53 -14.99
CA ASN A 811 25.65 -10.99 -15.07
C ASN A 811 24.20 -11.45 -15.03
N PHE A 812 23.33 -10.79 -14.27
CA PHE A 812 21.88 -11.03 -14.31
C PHE A 812 21.32 -10.75 -15.70
N LEU A 813 21.65 -9.61 -16.31
CA LEU A 813 21.17 -9.24 -17.66
C LEU A 813 21.65 -10.23 -18.73
N LYS A 814 22.93 -10.61 -18.71
CA LYS A 814 23.48 -11.67 -19.59
C LYS A 814 22.74 -13.00 -19.43
N SER A 815 22.51 -13.40 -18.18
CA SER A 815 21.75 -14.63 -17.86
C SER A 815 20.32 -14.55 -18.36
N TYR A 816 19.67 -13.38 -18.25
CA TYR A 816 18.34 -13.14 -18.80
C TYR A 816 18.32 -13.24 -20.33
N GLY A 817 19.34 -12.69 -21.01
CA GLY A 817 19.52 -12.86 -22.46
C GLY A 817 19.73 -14.32 -22.88
N HIS A 818 20.49 -15.10 -22.10
CA HIS A 818 20.67 -16.54 -22.33
C HIS A 818 19.34 -17.29 -22.16
N LEU A 819 18.58 -16.99 -21.11
CA LEU A 819 17.24 -17.56 -20.88
C LEU A 819 16.31 -17.31 -22.06
N VAL A 820 16.26 -16.07 -22.57
CA VAL A 820 15.48 -15.69 -23.76
C VAL A 820 15.88 -16.54 -24.97
N ALA A 821 17.17 -16.63 -25.28
CA ALA A 821 17.66 -17.39 -26.42
C ALA A 821 17.30 -18.89 -26.29
N MET A 822 17.45 -19.46 -25.10
CA MET A 822 17.17 -20.88 -24.84
C MET A 822 15.68 -21.23 -24.88
N THR A 823 14.80 -20.34 -24.41
CA THR A 823 13.35 -20.57 -24.47
C THR A 823 12.81 -20.36 -25.88
N LEU A 824 13.28 -19.35 -26.61
CA LEU A 824 12.92 -19.15 -28.02
C LEU A 824 13.38 -20.32 -28.90
N ALA A 825 14.61 -20.82 -28.70
CA ALA A 825 15.11 -22.00 -29.40
C ALA A 825 14.33 -23.29 -29.08
N ALA A 826 13.56 -23.29 -27.99
CA ALA A 826 12.69 -24.39 -27.58
C ALA A 826 11.19 -24.08 -27.76
N ASP A 827 10.85 -23.16 -28.68
CA ASP A 827 9.48 -22.75 -29.03
C ASP A 827 8.60 -22.38 -27.83
N ARG A 828 9.20 -21.66 -26.87
CA ARG A 828 8.55 -21.19 -25.62
C ARG A 828 8.70 -19.69 -25.46
N ASP A 829 7.58 -18.97 -25.58
CA ASP A 829 7.51 -17.53 -25.25
C ASP A 829 7.68 -17.32 -23.74
N ARG A 830 8.88 -16.86 -23.33
CA ARG A 830 9.29 -16.62 -21.94
C ARG A 830 10.24 -15.44 -21.84
N PHE A 831 10.45 -14.98 -20.61
CA PHE A 831 11.43 -13.95 -20.25
C PHE A 831 11.35 -12.70 -21.16
N PRO A 832 10.17 -12.07 -21.29
CA PRO A 832 9.96 -11.02 -22.29
C PRO A 832 10.98 -9.89 -22.15
N VAL A 833 11.63 -9.54 -23.27
CA VAL A 833 12.58 -8.42 -23.35
C VAL A 833 11.78 -7.12 -23.39
N THR A 834 11.99 -6.24 -22.42
CA THR A 834 11.24 -4.97 -22.27
C THR A 834 12.20 -3.80 -22.13
N PRO A 835 11.80 -2.57 -22.49
CA PRO A 835 12.65 -1.37 -22.30
C PRO A 835 13.14 -1.16 -20.85
N LYS A 836 12.49 -1.77 -19.85
CA LYS A 836 12.95 -1.76 -18.45
C LYS A 836 14.27 -2.50 -18.25
N LEU A 837 14.53 -3.57 -18.99
CA LEU A 837 15.82 -4.29 -18.96
C LEU A 837 16.94 -3.43 -19.55
N HIS A 838 16.64 -2.67 -20.59
CA HIS A 838 17.59 -1.72 -21.19
C HIS A 838 17.96 -0.57 -20.23
N ILE A 839 16.98 -0.05 -19.47
CA ILE A 839 17.27 0.92 -18.40
C ILE A 839 18.08 0.28 -17.26
N LEU A 840 17.83 -0.97 -16.88
CA LEU A 840 18.72 -1.67 -15.92
C LEU A 840 20.14 -1.82 -16.48
N HIS A 841 20.29 -2.02 -17.80
CA HIS A 841 21.60 -2.11 -18.44
C HIS A 841 22.36 -0.78 -18.36
N HIS A 842 21.69 0.35 -18.64
CA HIS A 842 22.23 1.69 -18.36
C HIS A 842 22.68 1.87 -16.90
N LEU A 843 21.83 1.52 -15.92
CA LEU A 843 22.13 1.71 -14.50
C LEU A 843 23.35 0.90 -14.03
N PHE A 844 23.48 -0.36 -14.46
CA PHE A 844 24.62 -1.19 -14.07
C PHE A 844 25.92 -0.85 -14.81
N LEU A 845 25.87 -0.48 -16.10
CA LEU A 845 27.06 -0.01 -16.83
C LEU A 845 27.58 1.32 -16.29
N HIS A 846 26.68 2.27 -15.98
CA HIS A 846 27.07 3.55 -15.38
C HIS A 846 27.70 3.35 -14.00
N LEU A 847 27.13 2.46 -13.17
CA LEU A 847 27.74 2.12 -11.88
C LEU A 847 29.12 1.46 -12.04
N GLN A 848 29.30 0.59 -13.03
CA GLN A 848 30.60 -0.03 -13.33
C GLN A 848 31.65 1.01 -13.75
N GLU A 849 31.25 1.97 -14.60
CA GLU A 849 32.13 3.03 -15.09
C GLU A 849 32.55 3.98 -13.97
N ASN A 850 31.60 4.44 -13.15
CA ASN A 850 31.89 5.29 -12.01
C ASN A 850 32.77 4.58 -10.98
N ALA A 851 32.51 3.31 -10.68
CA ALA A 851 33.36 2.51 -9.80
C ALA A 851 34.80 2.37 -10.37
N SER A 852 34.95 2.25 -11.69
CA SER A 852 36.27 2.16 -12.33
C SER A 852 37.08 3.47 -12.25
N ARG A 853 36.41 4.61 -12.06
CA ARG A 853 37.00 5.95 -12.07
C ARG A 853 37.13 6.58 -10.68
N CYS A 854 36.27 6.20 -9.74
CA CYS A 854 36.08 6.89 -8.47
C CYS A 854 36.11 5.92 -7.29
N SER A 855 36.74 6.33 -6.18
CA SER A 855 36.79 5.54 -4.94
C SER A 855 35.41 5.38 -4.28
N TRP A 856 34.48 6.29 -4.59
CA TRP A 856 33.09 6.27 -4.17
C TRP A 856 32.19 6.68 -5.34
N THR A 857 31.04 6.02 -5.46
CA THR A 857 30.01 6.35 -6.46
C THR A 857 28.65 6.47 -5.81
N LEU A 858 27.79 7.28 -6.39
CA LEU A 858 26.42 7.45 -5.96
C LEU A 858 25.61 6.17 -6.28
N SER A 859 24.86 5.70 -5.30
CA SER A 859 23.94 4.59 -5.44
C SER A 859 22.71 5.04 -6.22
N PHE A 860 22.35 4.34 -7.29
CA PHE A 860 21.09 4.61 -7.99
C PHE A 860 19.83 4.31 -7.16
N LEU A 861 19.97 3.73 -5.95
CA LEU A 861 18.89 3.73 -4.96
C LEU A 861 18.56 5.14 -4.42
N GLY A 862 19.47 6.11 -4.53
CA GLY A 862 19.18 7.51 -4.21
C GLY A 862 18.07 8.09 -5.10
N TYR A 863 17.97 7.62 -6.35
CA TYR A 863 16.93 8.00 -7.31
C TYR A 863 15.68 7.11 -7.28
N SER A 864 15.55 6.25 -6.26
CA SER A 864 14.51 5.21 -6.22
C SER A 864 13.23 5.69 -5.51
N VAL A 865 12.08 5.44 -6.14
CA VAL A 865 10.80 6.14 -5.85
C VAL A 865 9.81 5.37 -4.95
N GLN A 866 10.25 4.40 -4.13
CA GLN A 866 9.32 3.59 -3.30
C GLN A 866 8.51 4.42 -2.30
N GLN A 867 9.17 5.42 -1.68
CA GLN A 867 8.53 6.32 -0.73
C GLN A 867 7.64 7.33 -1.46
N ASP A 868 8.04 7.77 -2.66
CA ASP A 868 7.23 8.66 -3.51
C ASP A 868 5.95 7.97 -3.99
N GLU A 869 5.97 6.72 -4.47
CA GLU A 869 4.74 5.96 -4.82
C GLU A 869 3.80 5.83 -3.60
N THR A 870 4.36 5.65 -2.40
CA THR A 870 3.56 5.63 -1.16
C THR A 870 2.90 6.99 -0.92
N PHE A 871 3.62 8.10 -1.17
CA PHE A 871 3.13 9.47 -1.06
C PHE A 871 2.08 9.83 -2.12
N VAL A 872 2.33 9.53 -3.39
CA VAL A 872 1.40 9.62 -4.53
C VAL A 872 0.12 8.85 -4.21
N GLY A 873 0.25 7.64 -3.65
CA GLY A 873 -0.86 6.84 -3.16
C GLY A 873 -1.67 7.48 -2.02
N ILE A 874 -1.06 8.29 -1.15
CA ILE A 874 -1.75 9.10 -0.12
C ILE A 874 -2.50 10.26 -0.78
N GLN A 875 -1.87 11.02 -1.69
CA GLN A 875 -2.54 12.14 -2.35
C GLN A 875 -3.69 11.69 -3.25
N GLY A 876 -3.56 10.54 -3.93
CA GLY A 876 -4.67 9.86 -4.60
C GLY A 876 -5.77 9.39 -3.65
N ARG A 877 -5.43 8.98 -2.42
CA ARG A 877 -6.42 8.66 -1.37
C ARG A 877 -7.13 9.90 -0.84
N ALA A 878 -6.47 11.05 -0.76
CA ALA A 878 -7.09 12.33 -0.39
C ALA A 878 -8.04 12.83 -1.50
N SER A 879 -7.59 12.81 -2.77
CA SER A 879 -8.38 13.31 -3.91
C SER A 879 -9.69 12.55 -4.14
N ARG A 880 -9.74 11.26 -3.80
CA ARG A 880 -10.96 10.44 -3.86
C ARG A 880 -12.04 10.83 -2.84
N ARG A 881 -11.69 11.55 -1.77
CA ARG A 881 -12.59 11.89 -0.65
C ARG A 881 -13.14 13.32 -0.69
N VAL A 882 -12.68 14.14 -1.64
CA VAL A 882 -13.04 15.54 -1.78
C VAL A 882 -13.91 15.78 -3.02
N GLY A 883 -14.54 16.96 -3.11
CA GLY A 883 -15.35 17.35 -4.26
C GLY A 883 -14.49 17.49 -5.53
N PRO A 884 -14.91 16.97 -6.70
CA PRO A 884 -14.06 16.91 -7.90
C PRO A 884 -13.78 18.27 -8.56
N GLN A 885 -14.50 19.33 -8.18
CA GLN A 885 -14.26 20.72 -8.63
C GLN A 885 -13.05 21.33 -7.92
N HIS A 886 -12.99 21.23 -6.59
CA HIS A 886 -11.94 21.85 -5.76
C HIS A 886 -10.83 20.87 -5.34
N ALA A 887 -10.72 19.72 -6.01
CA ALA A 887 -9.91 18.60 -5.55
C ALA A 887 -8.43 18.95 -5.39
N ALA A 888 -7.85 19.75 -6.31
CA ALA A 888 -6.47 20.18 -6.21
C ALA A 888 -6.22 20.99 -4.93
N LEU A 889 -7.03 22.03 -4.70
CA LEU A 889 -6.98 22.85 -3.49
C LEU A 889 -7.13 22.01 -2.22
N ARG A 890 -8.16 21.14 -2.15
CA ARG A 890 -8.42 20.33 -0.94
C ARG A 890 -7.33 19.30 -0.66
N VAL A 891 -6.70 18.73 -1.69
CA VAL A 891 -5.56 17.82 -1.50
C VAL A 891 -4.38 18.56 -0.88
N LEU A 892 -4.05 19.77 -1.37
CA LEU A 892 -3.01 20.61 -0.79
C LEU A 892 -3.33 21.00 0.66
N GLN A 893 -4.57 21.46 0.94
CA GLN A 893 -4.98 21.82 2.30
C GLN A 893 -4.99 20.61 3.27
N ARG A 894 -5.37 19.41 2.80
CA ARG A 894 -5.29 18.17 3.59
C ARG A 894 -3.85 17.70 3.78
N TYR A 895 -2.96 17.87 2.79
CA TYR A 895 -1.53 17.63 2.93
C TYR A 895 -0.89 18.54 3.98
N LEU A 896 -1.21 19.85 3.99
CA LEU A 896 -0.68 20.78 5.01
C LEU A 896 -1.13 20.40 6.43
N ALA A 897 -2.33 19.83 6.59
CA ALA A 897 -2.78 19.25 7.84
C ALA A 897 -1.98 17.97 8.20
N ASP A 898 -1.89 17.02 7.28
CA ASP A 898 -1.17 15.73 7.47
C ASP A 898 0.31 15.97 7.81
N ALA A 899 0.99 16.83 7.04
CA ALA A 899 2.39 17.21 7.24
C ALA A 899 2.64 17.85 8.63
N ALA A 900 1.75 18.72 9.11
CA ALA A 900 1.87 19.29 10.47
C ALA A 900 1.76 18.23 11.59
N GLU A 901 1.06 17.12 11.36
CA GLU A 901 1.04 16.03 12.36
C GLU A 901 2.41 15.35 12.51
N HIS A 902 3.18 15.32 11.42
CA HIS A 902 4.47 14.67 11.36
C HIS A 902 5.66 15.62 11.63
N LEU A 903 5.57 16.89 11.24
CA LEU A 903 6.64 17.88 11.32
C LEU A 903 6.62 18.71 12.60
N THR A 904 5.43 18.95 13.17
CA THR A 904 5.22 19.79 14.36
C THR A 904 4.46 19.08 15.49
N PRO A 905 4.83 17.83 15.88
CA PRO A 905 4.15 17.09 16.95
C PRO A 905 4.17 17.80 18.31
N GLU A 906 5.19 18.59 18.60
CA GLU A 906 5.34 19.40 19.83
C GLU A 906 4.18 20.39 20.04
N PHE A 907 3.56 20.91 18.97
CA PHE A 907 2.40 21.80 19.10
C PHE A 907 1.16 21.07 19.63
N ARG A 908 1.10 19.73 19.52
CA ARG A 908 0.05 18.90 20.16
C ARG A 908 0.19 18.88 21.68
N LEU A 909 1.42 18.87 22.19
CA LEU A 909 1.69 18.93 23.64
C LEU A 909 1.40 20.32 24.20
N ALA A 910 1.60 21.38 23.40
CA ALA A 910 1.19 22.74 23.76
C ALA A 910 -0.34 22.87 23.80
N ALA A 911 -1.07 22.32 22.83
CA ALA A 911 -2.54 22.32 22.82
C ALA A 911 -3.12 21.65 24.09
N LYS A 912 -2.59 20.47 24.47
CA LYS A 912 -2.95 19.78 25.74
C LYS A 912 -2.70 20.61 27.01
N LYS A 913 -1.82 21.62 26.99
CA LYS A 913 -1.59 22.51 28.14
C LYS A 913 -2.61 23.65 28.23
N PHE A 914 -3.22 24.06 27.12
CA PHE A 914 -4.28 25.08 27.12
C PHE A 914 -5.59 24.58 27.71
N GLU A 915 -5.82 23.26 27.71
CA GLU A 915 -6.99 22.60 28.33
C GLU A 915 -6.98 22.67 29.88
N GLY A 916 -5.88 23.12 30.50
CA GLY A 916 -5.71 23.21 31.96
C GLY A 916 -5.69 24.62 32.56
N ALA A 917 -6.01 25.67 31.80
CA ALA A 917 -5.97 27.06 32.27
C ALA A 917 -7.36 27.72 32.21
N GLU A 918 -7.93 28.02 33.37
CA GLU A 918 -9.23 28.67 33.51
C GLU A 918 -9.20 30.16 33.11
N GLY A 919 -10.33 30.68 32.62
CA GLY A 919 -10.66 32.12 32.65
C GLY A 919 -10.47 32.90 31.32
N PRO A 920 -11.52 33.58 30.81
CA PRO A 920 -11.44 34.34 29.57
C PRO A 920 -11.10 35.82 29.81
N GLU A 921 -9.82 36.18 29.90
CA GLU A 921 -9.40 37.58 29.69
C GLU A 921 -7.94 37.74 29.22
N GLN A 922 -7.67 38.82 28.46
CA GLN A 922 -6.36 39.21 27.92
C GLN A 922 -5.74 38.37 26.78
N THR A 923 -6.41 38.36 25.62
CA THR A 923 -5.73 38.20 24.32
C THR A 923 -4.86 39.43 23.98
N ARG A 924 -3.69 39.55 24.62
CA ARG A 924 -2.59 40.43 24.16
C ARG A 924 -1.49 39.62 23.50
N SER A 925 -1.00 40.12 22.37
CA SER A 925 -0.06 39.47 21.44
C SER A 925 1.04 38.63 22.12
N LEU A 926 0.99 37.31 21.92
CA LEU A 926 2.10 36.42 22.25
C LEU A 926 3.27 36.67 21.30
N LYS A 927 4.29 37.37 21.80
CA LYS A 927 5.57 37.54 21.12
C LYS A 927 6.28 36.18 20.98
N ARG A 928 7.11 36.05 19.94
CA ARG A 928 7.97 34.89 19.66
C ARG A 928 8.72 34.43 20.92
N PRO A 929 8.95 33.11 21.11
CA PRO A 929 9.83 32.62 22.17
C PRO A 929 11.21 33.28 22.05
N ARG A 930 11.76 33.76 23.17
CA ARG A 930 13.15 34.22 23.21
C ARG A 930 14.08 33.02 23.15
N THR A 931 15.12 33.14 22.34
CA THR A 931 16.29 32.26 22.32
C THR A 931 16.91 32.16 23.71
N HIS A 932 17.03 30.95 24.25
CA HIS A 932 17.93 30.69 25.37
C HIS A 932 19.33 30.42 24.83
N HIS A 933 20.28 31.29 25.18
CA HIS A 933 21.70 30.98 25.08
C HIS A 933 22.09 29.95 26.14
N TRP A 934 22.74 28.88 25.70
CA TRP A 934 23.80 28.14 26.40
C TRP A 934 24.78 27.63 25.33
#